data_AF-A0A6L4ZRY5-F1
#
_entry.id   AF-A0A6L4ZRY5-F1
#
_cell.length_a   1.000
_cell.length_b   1.000
_cell.length_c   1.000
_cell.angle_alpha   90.00
_cell.angle_beta   90.00
_cell.angle_gamma   90.00
#
_symmetry.space_group_name_H-M   'P 1'
#
loop_
_entity.id
_entity.type
_entity.pdbx_description
1 polymer ?
#
loop_
_entity_poly.entity_id
_entity_poly.type
_entity_poly.pdbx_seq_one_letter_code
_entity_poly.pdbx_strand_id
1 'polypeptide(L)'
;MANILLITRGTRGDIIGCVAIARALQNRGHKVVLLTNSFYAELAKEAGLEFIALDTKEQFNQLIEDGHLLNNPTGISTFFERNILNSVISDYEIVKSKFIPNQTIIVTRHLSALGAVLASEKLNIPLVQLFLHAASVVTIPILAEICASSLASNINSLRKQVGLTTISDWETWLKYSHNNIMSWPEWFATPEKSWPVKVNPIGFLTDEFTEGGTIPEEVERILSEDKDKPILINAGTGKFLSDKFYSSSIAACQKLGYRAIVVTPYDEFVPKNLPKGVYHFKYLPFAKLMYHGGTAILARAIDAGIPQLALAFGAERPDTATRLEKLGGAKYLSAPHWHADEIAQALQYLLSSDSVANRCQELKKLQKAHSNTDVCETIEKTLATHQANQANQANQANQANQANQANSVIENRIEQVNQLSADKQALLALLLSKKQSNATTENISNLAKTSKDSLAIQQNPQLIENIVVAATFTAQPIAVALDFWMKKLDISAKVEFVPYNQIFQQLIDKNSLISNNKNGFNILLVRIEDFYQANQEYSNDWSNPAVNTGIENNLRSLLEILTLTVQKSALPYLFVLCPSSPSNLNSLLIHPFLAKMQDLILEKLQNINGIYLTTPQEINSYYPVIDYYDQQSDKAAHIPYSPLFFTALGTILARRIYKIKSKPRKVIVLDCDQTLWQGVCGEDGVLGVKIDSPYKALQHFVLSQYHQGMLICLCSKNNEEDVLEVFNKHPEMVLKLEHIVAWRINWQHKSENIYSLTQELKLGLDSFIFIDDSSLECAQIESLHPEVLTLLLDTNKIPRFLNHIWDFDHLKLTREDKRRSILYKENLARELLSQQTTSLKEFLAQLNLQVTIDPMKPEQVNRVAQLTQRTNQFNLTAIIRNDSEVEKLSQQTGFQILVVEAKDRFGDYGLVGVIIVELGKEALQVDTFLLSCRALGRGVEYIMAAKLGEIATLNQLSYVDIVYHETSKNKPAKEFLFTAIAQYKQEVRENILFKVPANFIYNLAYNPTETLNKTKEKLTFNNNEKVLANSHLLLDIANNFSTPEEILAAIQAQKAIRPNISTEFLAPQSEVEKRVAQIWLEALGLKEIGLNDNFFDLGGHSFLAAQIASRLSKEFNFEVPILAFFEKPTIATLAKLISQQSNNLNQKPQAKDSYLDESIAMANRRKNKLKQRNFQ
;
A
#
# COMPACT_ATOMS: atom_id res chain seq x y z
N MET A 1 18.04 39.09 4.87
CA MET A 1 19.31 38.52 5.40
C MET A 1 18.94 37.37 6.32
N ALA A 2 19.33 36.14 5.99
CA ALA A 2 19.05 34.95 6.79
C ALA A 2 20.19 34.63 7.76
N ASN A 3 19.88 33.91 8.84
CA ASN A 3 20.85 33.33 9.78
C ASN A 3 20.96 31.82 9.50
N ILE A 4 22.01 31.39 8.82
CA ILE A 4 22.14 30.04 8.31
C ILE A 4 23.07 29.24 9.22
N LEU A 5 22.54 28.16 9.77
CA LEU A 5 23.31 27.21 10.57
C LEU A 5 23.58 25.99 9.71
N LEU A 6 24.80 25.90 9.19
CA LEU A 6 25.22 24.76 8.38
C LEU A 6 25.96 23.78 9.29
N ILE A 7 25.35 22.63 9.58
CA ILE A 7 25.84 21.66 10.54
C ILE A 7 26.06 20.28 9.92
N THR A 8 27.29 19.78 9.97
CA THR A 8 27.62 18.45 9.46
C THR A 8 28.90 17.89 10.08
N ARG A 9 29.02 16.57 10.12
CA ARG A 9 30.22 15.83 10.57
C ARG A 9 30.64 14.86 9.49
N GLY A 10 31.94 14.63 9.34
CA GLY A 10 32.45 13.60 8.47
C GLY A 10 33.86 13.86 7.94
N THR A 11 34.17 13.13 6.88
CA THR A 11 35.44 13.24 6.15
C THR A 11 35.45 14.47 5.25
N ARG A 12 36.58 14.73 4.57
CA ARG A 12 36.70 15.93 3.74
C ARG A 12 35.63 15.97 2.64
N GLY A 13 35.23 14.80 2.11
CA GLY A 13 34.18 14.70 1.09
C GLY A 13 32.80 15.16 1.57
N ASP A 14 32.54 15.05 2.89
CA ASP A 14 31.29 15.49 3.51
C ASP A 14 31.27 17.00 3.74
N ILE A 15 32.43 17.56 4.06
CA ILE A 15 32.57 18.95 4.51
C ILE A 15 32.81 19.93 3.35
N ILE A 16 33.50 19.50 2.29
CA ILE A 16 33.98 20.45 1.27
C ILE A 16 32.85 21.12 0.49
N GLY A 17 31.79 20.36 0.13
CA GLY A 17 30.60 20.91 -0.52
C GLY A 17 29.79 21.80 0.42
N CYS A 18 29.81 21.51 1.72
CA CYS A 18 29.19 22.35 2.74
C CYS A 18 29.89 23.70 2.88
N VAL A 19 31.23 23.73 2.84
CA VAL A 19 32.01 24.98 2.83
C VAL A 19 31.72 25.81 1.57
N ALA A 20 31.62 25.17 0.40
CA ALA A 20 31.24 25.82 -0.85
C ALA A 20 29.87 26.54 -0.73
N ILE A 21 28.86 25.83 -0.22
CA ILE A 21 27.53 26.38 0.04
C ILE A 21 27.60 27.55 1.03
N ALA A 22 28.34 27.38 2.13
CA ALA A 22 28.47 28.41 3.16
C ALA A 22 29.07 29.71 2.61
N ARG A 23 30.13 29.61 1.80
CA ARG A 23 30.75 30.77 1.13
C ARG A 23 29.81 31.41 0.13
N ALA A 24 29.12 30.61 -0.68
CA ALA A 24 28.15 31.12 -1.66
C ALA A 24 27.02 31.92 -0.98
N LEU A 25 26.49 31.41 0.13
CA LEU A 25 25.46 32.10 0.92
C LEU A 25 26.01 33.35 1.63
N GLN A 26 27.25 33.31 2.12
CA GLN A 26 27.91 34.47 2.72
C GLN A 26 28.12 35.60 1.68
N ASN A 27 28.53 35.25 0.45
CA ASN A 27 28.69 36.20 -0.65
C ASN A 27 27.36 36.83 -1.08
N ARG A 28 26.23 36.14 -0.86
CA ARG A 28 24.87 36.68 -1.05
C ARG A 28 24.38 37.54 0.12
N GLY A 29 25.26 37.80 1.11
CA GLY A 29 25.00 38.68 2.23
C GLY A 29 24.23 38.02 3.37
N HIS A 30 24.23 36.69 3.48
CA HIS A 30 23.66 35.99 4.65
C HIS A 30 24.68 35.85 5.77
N LYS A 31 24.19 35.77 7.01
CA LYS A 31 25.01 35.35 8.14
C LYS A 31 25.08 33.83 8.12
N VAL A 32 26.28 33.27 8.01
CA VAL A 32 26.48 31.82 7.94
C VAL A 32 27.41 31.38 9.06
N VAL A 33 26.98 30.38 9.83
CA VAL A 33 27.79 29.71 10.85
C VAL A 33 28.00 28.28 10.40
N LEU A 34 29.25 27.88 10.25
CA LEU A 34 29.66 26.52 9.94
C LEU A 34 29.95 25.75 11.23
N LEU A 35 29.19 24.69 11.47
CA LEU A 35 29.35 23.79 12.60
C LEU A 35 29.85 22.45 12.07
N THR A 36 31.11 22.11 12.35
CA THR A 36 31.69 20.83 11.90
C THR A 36 32.84 20.36 12.79
N ASN A 37 33.51 19.27 12.40
CA ASN A 37 34.62 18.69 13.14
C ASN A 37 35.75 19.72 13.31
N SER A 38 36.38 19.73 14.49
CA SER A 38 37.49 20.60 14.88
C SER A 38 38.69 20.56 13.92
N PHE A 39 38.87 19.45 13.21
CA PHE A 39 39.89 19.29 12.18
C PHE A 39 39.81 20.34 11.06
N TYR A 40 38.61 20.85 10.74
CA TYR A 40 38.41 21.82 9.65
C TYR A 40 38.45 23.29 10.09
N ALA A 41 38.93 23.58 11.30
CA ALA A 41 38.98 24.95 11.82
C ALA A 41 39.81 25.90 10.94
N GLU A 42 41.00 25.48 10.47
CA GLU A 42 41.82 26.31 9.59
C GLU A 42 41.16 26.51 8.23
N LEU A 43 40.53 25.47 7.65
CA LEU A 43 39.80 25.60 6.38
C LEU A 43 38.65 26.61 6.49
N ALA A 44 37.89 26.59 7.59
CA ALA A 44 36.81 27.54 7.82
C ALA A 44 37.33 28.99 8.00
N LYS A 45 38.46 29.13 8.68
CA LYS A 45 39.14 30.41 8.88
C LYS A 45 39.68 30.98 7.57
N GLU A 46 40.35 30.17 6.75
CA GLU A 46 40.78 30.55 5.39
C GLU A 46 39.60 30.96 4.53
N ALA A 47 38.46 30.27 4.67
CA ALA A 47 37.21 30.58 3.97
C ALA A 47 36.52 31.87 4.45
N GLY A 48 36.94 32.44 5.59
CA GLY A 48 36.30 33.61 6.19
C GLY A 48 34.94 33.32 6.84
N LEU A 49 34.67 32.07 7.23
CA LEU A 49 33.39 31.64 7.81
C LEU A 49 33.40 31.71 9.35
N GLU A 50 32.26 32.09 9.96
CA GLU A 50 32.06 31.88 11.41
C GLU A 50 32.04 30.37 11.68
N PHE A 51 32.91 29.89 12.58
CA PHE A 51 33.13 28.46 12.81
C PHE A 51 32.86 28.05 14.25
N ILE A 52 32.21 26.91 14.45
CA ILE A 52 32.03 26.27 15.76
C ILE A 52 32.45 24.80 15.64
N ALA A 53 33.44 24.41 16.45
CA ALA A 53 33.86 23.03 16.55
C ALA A 53 32.80 22.20 17.28
N LEU A 54 32.44 21.07 16.67
CA LEU A 54 31.46 20.13 17.22
C LEU A 54 32.11 18.98 18.02
N ASP A 55 33.43 18.83 17.93
CA ASP A 55 34.21 17.80 18.61
C ASP A 55 35.62 18.29 18.94
N THR A 56 36.40 17.39 19.53
CA THR A 56 37.84 17.51 19.74
C THR A 56 38.62 16.80 18.63
N LYS A 57 39.93 17.09 18.51
CA LYS A 57 40.79 16.43 17.51
C LYS A 57 40.85 14.92 17.74
N GLU A 58 40.84 14.49 19.00
CA GLU A 58 40.85 13.10 19.43
C GLU A 58 39.57 12.39 18.99
N GLN A 59 38.40 13.01 19.21
CA GLN A 59 37.11 12.48 18.76
C GLN A 59 37.01 12.42 17.23
N PHE A 60 37.57 13.39 16.52
CA PHE A 60 37.66 13.33 15.06
C PHE A 60 38.53 12.15 14.60
N ASN A 61 39.70 11.96 15.20
CA ASN A 61 40.57 10.82 14.87
C ASN A 61 39.85 9.48 15.14
N GLN A 62 39.14 9.37 16.26
CA GLN A 62 38.32 8.20 16.56
C GLN A 62 37.24 7.96 15.51
N LEU A 63 36.54 9.01 15.07
CA LEU A 63 35.54 8.91 14.00
C LEU A 63 36.15 8.36 12.70
N ILE A 64 37.37 8.77 12.36
CA ILE A 64 38.10 8.27 11.19
C ILE A 64 38.51 6.80 11.38
N GLU A 65 38.96 6.40 12.57
CA GLU A 65 39.33 5.02 12.90
C GLU A 65 38.12 4.08 12.88
N ASP A 66 37.00 4.48 13.49
CA ASP A 66 35.75 3.73 13.55
C ASP A 66 35.04 3.65 12.18
N GLY A 67 35.50 4.38 11.16
CA GLY A 67 34.87 4.40 9.84
C GLY A 67 34.68 3.02 9.20
N HIS A 68 35.58 2.06 9.47
CA HIS A 68 35.45 0.68 8.99
C HIS A 68 34.16 -0.02 9.46
N LEU A 69 33.59 0.40 10.60
CA LEU A 69 32.35 -0.14 11.17
C LEU A 69 31.14 0.12 10.26
N LEU A 70 31.19 1.14 9.40
CA LEU A 70 30.13 1.45 8.43
C LEU A 70 30.05 0.44 7.28
N ASN A 71 31.04 -0.44 7.11
CA ASN A 71 31.05 -1.46 6.06
C ASN A 71 30.31 -2.76 6.43
N ASN A 72 29.82 -2.86 7.67
CA ASN A 72 29.07 -4.02 8.16
C ASN A 72 27.79 -3.53 8.85
N PRO A 73 26.59 -4.07 8.52
CA PRO A 73 25.34 -3.69 9.17
C PRO A 73 25.37 -3.72 10.70
N THR A 74 26.11 -4.67 11.29
CA THR A 74 26.26 -4.78 12.75
C THR A 74 27.16 -3.70 13.36
N GLY A 75 28.07 -3.12 12.58
CA GLY A 75 28.96 -2.05 13.02
C GLY A 75 28.33 -0.66 12.99
N ILE A 76 27.24 -0.47 12.22
CA ILE A 76 26.57 0.84 12.08
C ILE A 76 26.05 1.33 13.43
N SER A 77 25.37 0.49 14.22
CA SER A 77 24.87 0.89 15.55
C SER A 77 26.00 1.35 16.47
N THR A 78 27.09 0.57 16.51
CA THR A 78 28.29 0.88 17.30
C THR A 78 28.94 2.19 16.85
N PHE A 79 29.00 2.43 15.54
CA PHE A 79 29.52 3.69 15.00
C PHE A 79 28.69 4.89 15.49
N PHE A 80 27.36 4.80 15.42
CA PHE A 80 26.46 5.86 15.87
C PHE A 80 26.56 6.09 17.38
N GLU A 81 26.61 5.02 18.18
CA GLU A 81 26.77 5.12 19.64
C GLU A 81 28.07 5.82 20.06
N ARG A 82 29.19 5.45 19.44
CA ARG A 82 30.51 6.00 19.78
C ARG A 82 30.69 7.44 19.30
N ASN A 83 30.26 7.73 18.07
CA ASN A 83 30.67 8.95 17.36
C ASN A 83 29.57 10.01 17.21
N ILE A 84 28.28 9.63 17.31
CA ILE A 84 27.16 10.54 16.99
C ILE A 84 26.26 10.78 18.21
N LEU A 85 25.77 9.72 18.86
CA LEU A 85 24.71 9.82 19.87
C LEU A 85 25.12 10.64 21.11
N ASN A 86 26.40 10.58 21.49
CA ASN A 86 26.92 11.31 22.65
C ASN A 86 26.94 12.83 22.46
N SER A 87 27.00 13.32 21.22
CA SER A 87 27.07 14.77 20.95
C SER A 87 25.70 15.41 20.72
N VAL A 88 24.63 14.61 20.56
CA VAL A 88 23.32 15.10 20.09
C VAL A 88 22.74 16.23 20.93
N ILE A 89 22.82 16.14 22.26
CA ILE A 89 22.31 17.19 23.16
C ILE A 89 23.18 18.44 23.09
N SER A 90 24.50 18.29 23.01
CA SER A 90 25.42 19.42 22.84
C SER A 90 25.15 20.14 21.51
N ASP A 91 24.99 19.39 20.43
CA ASP A 91 24.68 19.92 19.09
C ASP A 91 23.34 20.69 19.12
N TYR A 92 22.33 20.14 19.80
CA TYR A 92 21.03 20.81 20.02
C TYR A 92 21.16 22.14 20.76
N GLU A 93 21.90 22.18 21.87
CA GLU A 93 22.07 23.41 22.67
C GLU A 93 22.87 24.48 21.91
N ILE A 94 23.86 24.09 21.09
CA ILE A 94 24.57 25.03 20.22
C ILE A 94 23.61 25.65 19.20
N VAL A 95 22.82 24.83 18.51
CA VAL A 95 21.83 25.32 17.51
C VAL A 95 20.82 26.25 18.18
N LYS A 96 20.31 25.87 19.35
CA LYS A 96 19.38 26.68 20.15
C LYS A 96 19.98 28.01 20.60
N SER A 97 21.26 28.05 20.96
CA SER A 97 21.95 29.30 21.34
C SER A 97 22.11 30.30 20.18
N LYS A 98 22.11 29.80 18.94
CA LYS A 98 22.24 30.59 17.71
C LYS A 98 20.90 30.79 17.00
N PHE A 99 19.81 30.30 17.57
CA PHE A 99 18.47 30.43 17.01
C PHE A 99 17.98 31.88 17.10
N ILE A 100 17.55 32.41 15.96
CA ILE A 100 16.89 33.70 15.81
C ILE A 100 15.52 33.41 15.19
N PRO A 101 14.41 33.67 15.91
CA PRO A 101 13.08 33.42 15.41
C PRO A 101 12.85 34.03 14.03
N ASN A 102 12.27 33.24 13.13
CA ASN A 102 11.91 33.61 11.76
C ASN A 102 13.08 34.03 10.86
N GLN A 103 14.34 33.96 11.31
CA GLN A 103 15.51 34.26 10.50
C GLN A 103 16.44 33.06 10.34
N THR A 104 16.37 32.11 11.28
CA THR A 104 17.23 30.92 11.25
C THR A 104 16.72 29.87 10.27
N ILE A 105 17.65 29.27 9.52
CA ILE A 105 17.44 28.05 8.74
C ILE A 105 18.61 27.09 9.00
N ILE A 106 18.29 25.79 9.12
CA ILE A 106 19.28 24.74 9.33
C ILE A 106 19.54 24.04 8.00
N VAL A 107 20.81 23.86 7.67
CA VAL A 107 21.27 23.06 6.53
C VAL A 107 22.18 21.95 7.06
N THR A 108 21.84 20.69 6.78
CA THR A 108 22.61 19.56 7.30
C THR A 108 22.67 18.40 6.32
N ARG A 109 23.76 17.63 6.31
CA ARG A 109 23.83 16.36 5.57
C ARG A 109 22.93 15.34 6.27
N HIS A 110 22.15 14.57 5.49
CA HIS A 110 21.29 13.49 6.00
C HIS A 110 22.05 12.58 6.97
N LEU A 111 21.43 12.33 8.14
CA LEU A 111 21.95 11.56 9.27
C LEU A 111 23.24 12.06 9.96
N SER A 112 23.85 13.16 9.53
CA SER A 112 25.12 13.63 10.09
C SER A 112 24.99 14.47 11.36
N ALA A 113 23.81 15.02 11.65
CA ALA A 113 23.59 15.94 12.77
C ALA A 113 22.18 15.80 13.40
N LEU A 114 21.97 14.73 14.17
CA LEU A 114 20.67 14.48 14.82
C LEU A 114 20.25 15.61 15.77
N GLY A 115 21.19 16.26 16.46
CA GLY A 115 20.87 17.40 17.34
C GLY A 115 20.21 18.57 16.61
N ALA A 116 20.58 18.77 15.33
CA ALA A 116 19.98 19.80 14.47
C ALA A 116 18.55 19.45 14.05
N VAL A 117 18.28 18.18 13.79
CA VAL A 117 16.93 17.66 13.50
C VAL A 117 16.01 17.85 14.70
N LEU A 118 16.52 17.52 15.90
CA LEU A 118 15.81 17.74 17.17
C LEU A 118 15.54 19.24 17.41
N ALA A 119 16.50 20.11 17.12
CA ALA A 119 16.34 21.55 17.23
C ALA A 119 15.30 22.10 16.25
N SER A 120 15.32 21.62 14.99
CA SER A 120 14.31 21.93 13.98
C SER A 120 12.91 21.60 14.47
N GLU A 121 12.70 20.37 14.95
CA GLU A 121 11.40 19.90 15.43
C GLU A 121 10.92 20.67 16.66
N LYS A 122 11.82 20.90 17.63
CA LYS A 122 11.45 21.54 18.90
C LYS A 122 11.23 23.05 18.79
N LEU A 123 12.05 23.72 17.99
CA LEU A 123 12.06 25.19 17.86
C LEU A 123 11.35 25.67 16.58
N ASN A 124 10.80 24.75 15.78
CA ASN A 124 10.15 25.01 14.51
C ASN A 124 11.04 25.82 13.55
N ILE A 125 12.27 25.35 13.37
CA ILE A 125 13.25 25.97 12.46
C ILE A 125 13.15 25.26 11.12
N PRO A 126 13.09 25.96 9.96
CA PRO A 126 13.12 25.30 8.67
C PRO A 126 14.42 24.50 8.51
N LEU A 127 14.28 23.28 7.98
CA LEU A 127 15.36 22.30 7.84
C LEU A 127 15.54 21.89 6.38
N VAL A 128 16.74 22.08 5.85
CA VAL A 128 17.15 21.60 4.53
C VAL A 128 18.15 20.46 4.71
N GLN A 129 17.82 19.30 4.14
CA GLN A 129 18.71 18.15 4.16
C GLN A 129 19.47 18.01 2.84
N LEU A 130 20.79 17.84 2.94
CA LEU A 130 21.70 17.58 1.84
C LEU A 130 21.94 16.08 1.71
N PHE A 131 21.62 15.51 0.56
CA PHE A 131 21.97 14.15 0.18
C PHE A 131 23.22 14.21 -0.70
N LEU A 132 24.30 13.57 -0.26
CA LEU A 132 25.59 13.62 -0.96
C LEU A 132 25.78 12.53 -2.02
N HIS A 133 24.94 11.50 -2.01
CA HIS A 133 24.98 10.39 -2.96
C HIS A 133 23.60 9.72 -3.10
N ALA A 134 23.26 9.19 -4.27
CA ALA A 134 21.94 8.60 -4.55
C ALA A 134 21.61 7.43 -3.60
N ALA A 135 22.61 6.62 -3.23
CA ALA A 135 22.42 5.54 -2.27
C ALA A 135 21.87 6.00 -0.90
N SER A 136 22.15 7.24 -0.45
CA SER A 136 21.60 7.74 0.82
C SER A 136 20.09 7.98 0.77
N VAL A 137 19.52 8.17 -0.43
CA VAL A 137 18.07 8.27 -0.62
C VAL A 137 17.46 6.88 -0.62
N VAL A 138 17.99 5.96 -1.43
CA VAL A 138 17.43 4.62 -1.63
C VAL A 138 17.50 3.75 -0.36
N THR A 139 18.48 4.00 0.51
CA THR A 139 18.68 3.20 1.73
C THR A 139 17.89 3.67 2.95
N ILE A 140 17.05 4.73 2.84
CA ILE A 140 16.24 5.22 3.97
C ILE A 140 15.39 4.12 4.63
N PRO A 141 14.69 3.22 3.90
CA PRO A 141 13.91 2.16 4.54
C PRO A 141 14.78 1.18 5.35
N ILE A 142 15.97 0.86 4.84
CA ILE A 142 16.94 0.00 5.54
C ILE A 142 17.45 0.71 6.80
N LEU A 143 17.73 2.01 6.71
CA LEU A 143 18.15 2.82 7.85
C LEU A 143 17.03 2.95 8.89
N ALA A 144 15.76 3.00 8.47
CA ALA A 144 14.62 3.01 9.37
C ALA A 144 14.54 1.73 10.18
N GLU A 145 14.77 0.57 9.57
CA GLU A 145 14.83 -0.72 10.25
C GLU A 145 16.01 -0.81 11.23
N ILE A 146 17.20 -0.34 10.85
CA ILE A 146 18.36 -0.27 11.74
C ILE A 146 18.07 0.65 12.93
N CYS A 147 17.46 1.82 12.69
CA CYS A 147 17.11 2.75 13.76
C CYS A 147 16.05 2.13 14.69
N ALA A 148 15.02 1.48 14.13
CA ALA A 148 13.95 0.84 14.90
C ALA A 148 14.45 -0.32 15.76
N SER A 149 15.35 -1.15 15.23
CA SER A 149 15.85 -2.35 15.90
C SER A 149 16.96 -2.06 16.90
N SER A 150 17.86 -1.12 16.59
CA SER A 150 19.14 -1.00 17.29
C SER A 150 19.38 0.35 17.96
N LEU A 151 18.80 1.45 17.46
CA LEU A 151 19.04 2.81 17.99
C LEU A 151 17.82 3.43 18.66
N ALA A 152 16.68 2.74 18.67
CA ALA A 152 15.39 3.29 19.04
C ALA A 152 15.37 3.80 20.49
N SER A 153 15.88 3.00 21.42
CA SER A 153 15.96 3.35 22.84
C SER A 153 16.80 4.61 23.06
N ASN A 154 17.99 4.66 22.44
CA ASN A 154 18.93 5.76 22.60
C ASN A 154 18.37 7.07 22.04
N ILE A 155 17.87 7.06 20.80
CA ILE A 155 17.33 8.26 20.14
C ILE A 155 16.07 8.74 20.86
N ASN A 156 15.14 7.86 21.24
CA ASN A 156 13.93 8.26 21.96
C ASN A 156 14.23 8.82 23.36
N SER A 157 15.27 8.30 24.03
CA SER A 157 15.76 8.88 25.29
C SER A 157 16.26 10.31 25.10
N LEU A 158 17.07 10.57 24.07
CA LEU A 158 17.56 11.91 23.74
C LEU A 158 16.41 12.88 23.39
N ARG A 159 15.41 12.40 22.63
CA ARG A 159 14.20 13.19 22.31
C ARG A 159 13.42 13.59 23.55
N LYS A 160 13.27 12.66 24.50
CA LYS A 160 12.60 12.94 25.77
C LYS A 160 13.32 14.03 26.58
N GLN A 161 14.65 14.06 26.56
CA GLN A 161 15.44 15.09 27.27
C GLN A 161 15.18 16.50 26.74
N VAL A 162 14.95 16.66 25.43
CA VAL A 162 14.59 17.95 24.81
C VAL A 162 13.08 18.21 24.77
N GLY A 163 12.27 17.33 25.39
CA GLY A 163 10.82 17.46 25.47
C GLY A 163 10.10 17.23 24.14
N LEU A 164 10.57 16.26 23.35
CA LEU A 164 9.91 15.74 22.14
C LEU A 164 9.32 14.33 22.40
N THR A 165 8.32 13.94 21.61
CA THR A 165 7.65 12.64 21.71
C THR A 165 8.50 11.50 21.14
N THR A 166 8.20 10.26 21.52
CA THR A 166 8.89 9.08 20.97
C THR A 166 8.53 8.83 19.52
N ILE A 167 9.49 8.36 18.73
CA ILE A 167 9.30 7.92 17.35
C ILE A 167 8.76 6.50 17.36
N SER A 168 7.61 6.29 16.71
CA SER A 168 7.07 4.97 16.35
C SER A 168 7.26 4.67 14.87
N ASP A 169 7.22 5.69 14.01
CA ASP A 169 7.46 5.60 12.57
C ASP A 169 8.83 6.19 12.22
N TRP A 170 9.82 5.31 12.16
CA TRP A 170 11.22 5.65 11.90
C TRP A 170 11.44 6.13 10.47
N GLU A 171 10.67 5.60 9.52
CA GLU A 171 10.80 5.99 8.12
C GLU A 171 10.30 7.42 7.94
N THR A 172 9.13 7.77 8.47
CA THR A 172 8.62 9.16 8.43
C THR A 172 9.58 10.13 9.14
N TRP A 173 10.14 9.74 10.28
CA TRP A 173 11.09 10.60 11.00
C TRP A 173 12.41 10.81 10.23
N LEU A 174 12.95 9.76 9.60
CA LEU A 174 14.16 9.88 8.77
C LEU A 174 13.95 10.71 7.50
N LYS A 175 12.70 10.86 7.07
CA LYS A 175 12.28 11.74 5.96
C LYS A 175 12.01 13.18 6.39
N TYR A 176 12.06 13.49 7.70
CA TYR A 176 11.71 14.80 8.23
C TYR A 176 12.66 15.88 7.71
N SER A 177 12.13 16.75 6.84
CA SER A 177 12.76 17.98 6.40
C SER A 177 11.70 18.90 5.79
N HIS A 178 12.03 20.18 5.66
CA HIS A 178 11.21 21.12 4.87
C HIS A 178 11.60 21.11 3.40
N ASN A 179 12.84 20.70 3.10
CA ASN A 179 13.32 20.53 1.75
C ASN A 179 14.52 19.57 1.70
N ASN A 180 14.67 18.85 0.59
CA ASN A 180 15.81 17.96 0.35
C ASN A 180 16.53 18.35 -0.94
N ILE A 181 17.86 18.42 -0.87
CA ILE A 181 18.72 18.78 -1.99
C ILE A 181 19.61 17.58 -2.32
N MET A 182 19.70 17.21 -3.60
CA MET A 182 20.69 16.24 -4.06
C MET A 182 21.92 16.95 -4.62
N SER A 183 23.11 16.49 -4.21
CA SER A 183 24.40 17.05 -4.63
C SER A 183 24.96 16.38 -5.90
N TRP A 184 24.10 15.99 -6.82
CA TRP A 184 24.48 15.43 -8.11
C TRP A 184 23.46 15.88 -9.16
N PRO A 185 23.84 15.91 -10.45
CA PRO A 185 22.93 16.32 -11.51
C PRO A 185 22.00 15.18 -11.91
N GLU A 186 20.83 15.52 -12.46
CA GLU A 186 19.79 14.55 -12.83
C GLU A 186 20.28 13.48 -13.81
N TRP A 187 21.19 13.83 -14.72
CA TRP A 187 21.79 12.88 -15.67
C TRP A 187 22.71 11.86 -15.01
N PHE A 188 23.20 12.12 -13.80
CA PHE A 188 24.07 11.20 -13.05
C PHE A 188 23.25 10.16 -12.26
N ALA A 189 22.17 10.62 -11.62
CA ALA A 189 21.17 9.74 -11.01
C ALA A 189 19.81 10.46 -10.98
N THR A 190 18.94 10.03 -11.89
CA THR A 190 17.61 10.61 -12.09
C THR A 190 16.69 10.23 -10.94
N PRO A 191 15.91 11.18 -10.37
CA PRO A 191 14.92 10.86 -9.34
C PRO A 191 13.86 9.89 -9.85
N GLU A 192 13.64 8.81 -9.12
CA GLU A 192 12.63 7.81 -9.46
C GLU A 192 11.41 7.94 -8.54
N LYS A 193 10.22 7.56 -9.02
CA LYS A 193 8.98 7.55 -8.19
C LYS A 193 9.10 6.63 -6.96
N SER A 194 9.97 5.63 -7.03
CA SER A 194 10.30 4.69 -5.95
C SER A 194 11.13 5.29 -4.83
N TRP A 195 11.72 6.49 -5.02
CA TRP A 195 12.58 7.08 -4.01
C TRP A 195 11.76 7.51 -2.78
N PRO A 196 12.21 7.16 -1.57
CA PRO A 196 11.44 7.38 -0.33
C PRO A 196 11.32 8.87 0.05
N VAL A 197 12.15 9.74 -0.53
CA VAL A 197 12.09 11.20 -0.36
C VAL A 197 12.13 11.91 -1.71
N LYS A 198 11.35 12.98 -1.82
CA LYS A 198 11.49 13.92 -2.93
C LYS A 198 12.72 14.79 -2.71
N VAL A 199 13.58 14.88 -3.72
CA VAL A 199 14.83 15.67 -3.73
C VAL A 199 14.84 16.63 -4.91
N ASN A 200 15.44 17.81 -4.73
CA ASN A 200 15.60 18.81 -5.80
C ASN A 200 16.98 18.68 -6.46
N PRO A 201 17.04 18.54 -7.80
CA PRO A 201 18.30 18.35 -8.52
C PRO A 201 19.06 19.67 -8.59
N ILE A 202 20.28 19.68 -8.08
CA ILE A 202 21.12 20.89 -8.15
C ILE A 202 22.42 20.63 -8.94
N GLY A 203 23.08 19.49 -8.75
CA GLY A 203 24.38 19.22 -9.35
C GLY A 203 25.46 18.93 -8.31
N PHE A 204 26.65 18.53 -8.77
CA PHE A 204 27.79 18.32 -7.88
C PHE A 204 28.23 19.64 -7.23
N LEU A 205 28.46 19.60 -5.91
CA LEU A 205 28.85 20.77 -5.11
C LEU A 205 30.35 21.00 -5.24
N THR A 206 30.76 21.85 -6.18
CA THR A 206 32.17 22.17 -6.46
C THR A 206 32.42 23.68 -6.31
N ASP A 207 33.52 24.08 -5.67
CA ASP A 207 33.93 25.49 -5.53
C ASP A 207 35.42 25.64 -5.86
N GLU A 208 35.82 26.76 -6.44
CA GLU A 208 37.22 27.03 -6.83
C GLU A 208 38.11 27.28 -5.61
N PHE A 209 37.56 27.76 -4.50
CA PHE A 209 38.33 28.07 -3.29
C PHE A 209 38.72 26.84 -2.49
N THR A 210 37.76 25.94 -2.24
CA THR A 210 37.96 24.78 -1.38
C THR A 210 38.92 23.74 -1.98
N GLU A 211 39.18 23.87 -3.28
CA GLU A 211 39.99 22.96 -4.08
C GLU A 211 41.05 23.70 -4.90
N GLY A 212 41.15 25.02 -4.73
CA GLY A 212 42.18 25.88 -5.29
C GLY A 212 43.44 25.87 -4.43
N GLY A 213 44.58 26.00 -5.09
CA GLY A 213 45.90 26.04 -4.47
C GLY A 213 46.98 26.02 -5.55
N THR A 214 48.17 26.51 -5.22
CA THR A 214 49.33 26.41 -6.12
C THR A 214 49.78 24.95 -6.20
N ILE A 215 49.88 24.42 -7.41
CA ILE A 215 50.51 23.11 -7.65
C ILE A 215 51.97 23.23 -7.19
N PRO A 216 52.48 22.30 -6.35
CA PRO A 216 53.90 22.36 -5.94
C PRO A 216 54.81 22.35 -7.18
N GLU A 217 55.87 23.16 -7.18
CA GLU A 217 56.83 23.25 -8.30
C GLU A 217 57.37 21.87 -8.72
N GLU A 218 57.54 20.96 -7.75
CA GLU A 218 57.94 19.58 -7.99
C GLU A 218 56.92 18.81 -8.85
N VAL A 219 55.62 19.01 -8.61
CA VAL A 219 54.55 18.40 -9.41
C VAL A 219 54.50 19.04 -10.79
N GLU A 220 54.67 20.35 -10.90
CA GLU A 220 54.76 21.02 -12.21
C GLU A 220 55.94 20.49 -13.03
N ARG A 221 57.10 20.29 -12.40
CA ARG A 221 58.26 19.65 -13.01
C ARG A 221 57.92 18.24 -13.49
N ILE A 222 57.34 17.38 -12.63
CA ILE A 222 56.92 16.02 -13.00
C ILE A 222 55.98 16.03 -14.22
N LEU A 223 55.03 16.96 -14.25
CA LEU A 223 54.07 17.11 -15.35
C LEU A 223 54.73 17.63 -16.65
N SER A 224 55.84 18.36 -16.55
CA SER A 224 56.57 18.95 -17.69
C SER A 224 57.61 18.04 -18.34
N GLU A 225 58.06 16.97 -17.65
CA GLU A 225 59.27 16.22 -18.01
C GLU A 225 59.15 15.17 -19.17
N ASP A 226 57.98 14.87 -19.77
CA ASP A 226 57.92 13.87 -20.87
C ASP A 226 56.60 13.80 -21.70
N LYS A 227 56.60 13.00 -22.78
CA LYS A 227 55.49 12.78 -23.76
C LYS A 227 54.17 12.22 -23.17
N ASP A 228 54.22 11.43 -22.09
CA ASP A 228 53.05 10.78 -21.47
C ASP A 228 52.79 11.29 -20.04
N LYS A 229 51.51 11.60 -19.73
CA LYS A 229 51.06 12.12 -18.43
C LYS A 229 51.07 11.02 -17.35
N PRO A 230 51.49 11.30 -16.11
CA PRO A 230 51.51 10.31 -15.03
C PRO A 230 50.09 9.89 -14.61
N ILE A 231 49.92 8.73 -13.99
CA ILE A 231 48.64 8.25 -13.43
C ILE A 231 48.53 8.69 -11.97
N LEU A 232 47.44 9.35 -11.59
CA LEU A 232 47.17 9.69 -10.19
C LEU A 232 46.47 8.52 -9.50
N ILE A 233 46.93 8.23 -8.29
CA ILE A 233 46.41 7.19 -7.41
C ILE A 233 46.00 7.90 -6.12
N ASN A 234 44.69 8.05 -5.92
CA ASN A 234 44.15 8.78 -4.79
C ASN A 234 42.92 8.06 -4.22
N ALA A 235 42.97 7.69 -2.93
CA ALA A 235 41.87 7.08 -2.19
C ALA A 235 40.98 8.11 -1.46
N GLY A 236 41.35 9.40 -1.50
CA GLY A 236 40.75 10.44 -0.69
C GLY A 236 41.30 10.48 0.75
N THR A 237 40.51 11.03 1.66
CA THR A 237 40.95 11.36 3.03
C THR A 237 40.64 10.29 4.08
N GLY A 238 39.94 9.22 3.71
CA GLY A 238 39.48 8.22 4.68
C GLY A 238 40.36 6.96 4.72
N LYS A 239 40.50 6.35 5.90
CA LYS A 239 41.29 5.14 6.17
C LYS A 239 40.61 3.83 5.72
N PHE A 240 39.60 3.91 4.85
CA PHE A 240 38.63 2.84 4.56
C PHE A 240 39.13 1.75 3.59
N LEU A 241 40.38 1.83 3.10
CA LEU A 241 40.92 0.92 2.10
C LEU A 241 42.02 0.06 2.68
N SER A 242 42.06 -1.21 2.27
CA SER A 242 43.18 -2.10 2.58
C SER A 242 44.47 -1.65 1.87
N ASP A 243 45.63 -1.95 2.43
CA ASP A 243 46.97 -1.71 1.85
C ASP A 243 47.07 -2.14 0.37
N LYS A 244 46.28 -3.16 -0.01
CA LYS A 244 46.20 -3.69 -1.38
C LYS A 244 45.84 -2.62 -2.42
N PHE A 245 45.05 -1.60 -2.08
CA PHE A 245 44.66 -0.56 -3.03
C PHE A 245 45.88 0.16 -3.63
N TYR A 246 46.73 0.71 -2.77
CA TYR A 246 47.91 1.47 -3.20
C TYR A 246 48.95 0.54 -3.82
N SER A 247 49.24 -0.60 -3.17
CA SER A 247 50.26 -1.52 -3.66
C SER A 247 49.90 -2.11 -5.03
N SER A 248 48.66 -2.54 -5.25
CA SER A 248 48.23 -3.10 -6.53
C SER A 248 48.15 -2.05 -7.64
N SER A 249 47.72 -0.82 -7.31
CA SER A 249 47.65 0.28 -8.28
C SER A 249 49.05 0.75 -8.73
N ILE A 250 50.00 0.83 -7.80
CA ILE A 250 51.40 1.15 -8.12
C ILE A 250 52.00 0.04 -9.01
N ALA A 251 51.80 -1.23 -8.64
CA ALA A 251 52.30 -2.36 -9.42
C ALA A 251 51.72 -2.39 -10.85
N ALA A 252 50.43 -2.08 -11.01
CA ALA A 252 49.79 -1.94 -12.32
C ALA A 252 50.43 -0.83 -13.18
N CYS A 253 50.68 0.35 -12.59
CA CYS A 253 51.33 1.46 -13.31
C CYS A 253 52.74 1.09 -13.77
N GLN A 254 53.52 0.45 -12.89
CA GLN A 254 54.86 -0.04 -13.24
C GLN A 254 54.82 -1.06 -14.38
N LYS A 255 53.87 -2.00 -14.34
CA LYS A 255 53.71 -3.02 -15.38
C LYS A 255 53.43 -2.42 -16.75
N LEU A 256 52.65 -1.33 -16.79
CA LEU A 256 52.32 -0.60 -18.02
C LEU A 256 53.39 0.43 -18.43
N GLY A 257 54.41 0.67 -17.61
CA GLY A 257 55.44 1.68 -17.86
C GLY A 257 55.00 3.12 -17.63
N TYR A 258 53.86 3.36 -16.96
CA TYR A 258 53.40 4.71 -16.63
C TYR A 258 54.02 5.22 -15.31
N ARG A 259 54.42 6.49 -15.31
CA ARG A 259 54.73 7.23 -14.08
C ARG A 259 53.47 7.37 -13.23
N ALA A 260 53.60 7.45 -11.90
CA ALA A 260 52.45 7.58 -11.02
C ALA A 260 52.64 8.63 -9.92
N ILE A 261 51.55 9.28 -9.52
CA ILE A 261 51.49 10.22 -8.39
C ILE A 261 50.52 9.61 -7.37
N VAL A 262 51.03 9.26 -6.19
CA VAL A 262 50.26 8.71 -5.08
C VAL A 262 49.91 9.84 -4.12
N VAL A 263 48.62 10.00 -3.83
CA VAL A 263 48.13 11.00 -2.87
C VAL A 263 47.49 10.30 -1.68
N THR A 264 48.09 10.50 -0.50
CA THR A 264 47.58 10.01 0.78
C THR A 264 48.25 10.74 1.94
N PRO A 265 47.48 11.19 2.95
CA PRO A 265 48.06 11.73 4.17
C PRO A 265 48.63 10.65 5.10
N TYR A 266 48.34 9.37 4.82
CA TYR A 266 48.68 8.23 5.67
C TYR A 266 49.94 7.53 5.14
N ASP A 267 51.06 7.75 5.84
CA ASP A 267 52.38 7.24 5.44
C ASP A 267 52.43 5.69 5.47
N GLU A 268 51.59 5.04 6.29
CA GLU A 268 51.50 3.57 6.40
C GLU A 268 51.03 2.87 5.11
N PHE A 269 50.27 3.56 4.25
CA PHE A 269 49.81 3.02 2.97
C PHE A 269 50.79 3.22 1.81
N VAL A 270 51.88 3.95 2.06
CA VAL A 270 52.91 4.22 1.07
C VAL A 270 54.02 3.18 1.23
N PRO A 271 54.41 2.46 0.16
CA PRO A 271 55.54 1.54 0.24
C PRO A 271 56.80 2.25 0.76
N LYS A 272 57.50 1.63 1.71
CA LYS A 272 58.72 2.20 2.34
C LYS A 272 59.79 2.64 1.33
N ASN A 273 59.88 1.94 0.20
CA ASN A 273 60.70 2.31 -0.95
C ASN A 273 59.79 2.50 -2.16
N LEU A 274 59.63 3.74 -2.62
CA LEU A 274 58.85 4.03 -3.81
C LEU A 274 59.61 3.60 -5.07
N PRO A 275 58.95 2.93 -6.03
CA PRO A 275 59.58 2.58 -7.29
C PRO A 275 59.94 3.83 -8.12
N LYS A 276 60.93 3.67 -9.01
CA LYS A 276 61.35 4.75 -9.93
C LYS A 276 60.16 5.25 -10.76
N GLY A 277 59.95 6.56 -10.77
CA GLY A 277 58.83 7.20 -11.50
C GLY A 277 57.51 7.22 -10.74
N VAL A 278 57.49 6.83 -9.46
CA VAL A 278 56.35 6.96 -8.55
C VAL A 278 56.68 8.03 -7.50
N TYR A 279 55.78 9.00 -7.36
CA TYR A 279 55.92 10.13 -6.45
C TYR A 279 54.82 10.13 -5.41
N HIS A 280 55.09 10.57 -4.18
CA HIS A 280 54.09 10.64 -3.10
C HIS A 280 53.92 12.07 -2.60
N PHE A 281 52.67 12.48 -2.44
CA PHE A 281 52.29 13.75 -1.83
C PHE A 281 51.18 13.53 -0.81
N LYS A 282 51.22 14.27 0.30
CA LYS A 282 50.15 14.18 1.32
C LYS A 282 48.84 14.82 0.84
N TYR A 283 48.95 15.94 0.14
CA TYR A 283 47.83 16.71 -0.41
C TYR A 283 48.25 17.39 -1.72
N LEU A 284 47.34 17.47 -2.69
CA LEU A 284 47.51 18.20 -3.95
C LEU A 284 46.22 18.93 -4.35
N PRO A 285 46.29 20.14 -4.95
CA PRO A 285 45.16 20.77 -5.59
C PRO A 285 44.86 20.04 -6.91
N PHE A 286 43.67 19.47 -7.04
CA PHE A 286 43.38 18.48 -8.08
C PHE A 286 42.96 19.15 -9.41
N ALA A 287 43.88 19.19 -10.37
CA ALA A 287 43.56 19.35 -11.78
C ALA A 287 44.38 18.35 -12.62
N LYS A 288 43.64 17.40 -13.18
CA LYS A 288 44.06 16.28 -14.04
C LYS A 288 44.58 15.05 -13.26
N LEU A 289 44.18 13.86 -13.72
CA LEU A 289 44.64 12.49 -13.36
C LEU A 289 43.64 11.60 -12.54
N MET A 290 43.83 10.26 -12.64
CA MET A 290 42.92 9.15 -12.29
C MET A 290 42.53 8.95 -10.80
N TYR A 291 41.44 8.20 -10.54
CA TYR A 291 40.64 8.30 -9.30
C TYR A 291 39.84 7.06 -8.83
N HIS A 292 39.56 6.97 -7.51
CA HIS A 292 38.65 6.04 -6.81
C HIS A 292 37.32 6.67 -6.29
N GLY A 293 36.17 6.32 -6.88
CA GLY A 293 34.87 6.02 -6.21
C GLY A 293 34.04 7.06 -5.42
N GLY A 294 34.59 8.06 -4.73
CA GLY A 294 33.81 9.02 -3.93
C GLY A 294 33.26 10.22 -4.72
N THR A 295 32.11 10.77 -4.34
CA THR A 295 31.34 11.75 -5.14
C THR A 295 32.10 13.04 -5.47
N ALA A 296 32.78 13.66 -4.51
CA ALA A 296 33.40 14.98 -4.68
C ALA A 296 34.54 14.98 -5.70
N ILE A 297 35.43 13.99 -5.64
CA ILE A 297 36.59 13.93 -6.55
C ILE A 297 36.18 13.33 -7.91
N LEU A 298 35.11 12.51 -7.97
CA LEU A 298 34.48 12.08 -9.23
C LEU A 298 33.99 13.30 -10.03
N ALA A 299 33.31 14.23 -9.37
CA ALA A 299 32.81 15.45 -10.00
C ALA A 299 33.95 16.22 -10.70
N ARG A 300 35.13 16.27 -10.08
CA ARG A 300 36.31 16.92 -10.65
C ARG A 300 36.94 16.20 -11.82
N ALA A 301 36.97 14.87 -11.78
CA ALA A 301 37.42 14.10 -12.93
C ALA A 301 36.48 14.31 -14.15
N ILE A 302 35.18 14.46 -13.91
CA ILE A 302 34.20 14.86 -14.93
C ILE A 302 34.45 16.30 -15.41
N ASP A 303 34.62 17.27 -14.51
CA ASP A 303 34.97 18.67 -14.86
C ASP A 303 36.26 18.75 -15.69
N ALA A 304 37.24 17.90 -15.38
CA ALA A 304 38.50 17.83 -16.10
C ALA A 304 38.35 17.13 -17.47
N GLY A 305 37.36 16.24 -17.61
CA GLY A 305 37.10 15.42 -18.79
C GLY A 305 38.09 14.26 -18.92
N ILE A 306 38.33 13.54 -17.83
CA ILE A 306 39.39 12.53 -17.71
C ILE A 306 38.79 11.14 -17.45
N PRO A 307 39.29 10.09 -18.12
CA PRO A 307 38.90 8.71 -17.85
C PRO A 307 39.17 8.27 -16.40
N GLN A 308 38.28 7.44 -15.84
CA GLN A 308 38.36 7.05 -14.43
C GLN A 308 38.39 5.52 -14.26
N LEU A 309 39.24 5.02 -13.37
CA LEU A 309 39.23 3.63 -12.91
C LEU A 309 38.82 3.57 -11.44
N ALA A 310 37.54 3.35 -11.18
CA ALA A 310 37.02 3.29 -9.84
C ALA A 310 37.31 1.92 -9.21
N LEU A 311 38.16 1.88 -8.18
CA LEU A 311 38.40 0.69 -7.37
C LEU A 311 37.52 0.73 -6.11
N ALA A 312 36.19 0.67 -6.23
CA ALA A 312 35.33 1.02 -5.10
C ALA A 312 35.09 -0.12 -4.09
N PHE A 313 35.11 0.21 -2.80
CA PHE A 313 34.73 -0.66 -1.68
C PHE A 313 34.08 0.15 -0.56
N GLY A 314 33.02 -0.40 0.03
CA GLY A 314 32.32 0.17 1.19
C GLY A 314 31.47 1.40 0.89
N ALA A 315 30.53 1.68 1.79
CA ALA A 315 29.64 2.84 1.76
C ALA A 315 28.97 3.09 0.38
N GLU A 316 28.95 4.33 -0.11
CA GLU A 316 28.28 4.77 -1.34
C GLU A 316 29.06 4.50 -2.64
N ARG A 317 30.31 4.08 -2.51
CA ARG A 317 31.29 4.11 -3.61
C ARG A 317 31.00 3.08 -4.69
N PRO A 318 30.55 1.83 -4.38
CA PRO A 318 30.15 0.88 -5.42
C PRO A 318 28.98 1.37 -6.27
N ASP A 319 27.97 2.00 -5.67
CA ASP A 319 26.83 2.59 -6.39
C ASP A 319 27.30 3.72 -7.31
N THR A 320 28.11 4.64 -6.77
CA THR A 320 28.68 5.77 -7.49
C THR A 320 29.56 5.31 -8.66
N ALA A 321 30.42 4.31 -8.45
CA ALA A 321 31.29 3.74 -9.47
C ALA A 321 30.50 3.03 -10.59
N THR A 322 29.46 2.27 -10.23
CA THR A 322 28.60 1.57 -11.19
C THR A 322 27.85 2.56 -12.07
N ARG A 323 27.33 3.65 -11.50
CA ARG A 323 26.64 4.71 -12.26
C ARG A 323 27.60 5.37 -13.25
N LEU A 324 28.81 5.68 -12.82
CA LEU A 324 29.80 6.29 -13.68
C LEU A 324 30.27 5.35 -14.81
N GLU A 325 30.45 4.06 -14.53
CA GLU A 325 30.78 3.07 -15.56
C GLU A 325 29.67 2.96 -16.61
N LYS A 326 28.39 2.97 -16.20
CA LYS A 326 27.24 3.01 -17.12
C LYS A 326 27.22 4.25 -18.01
N LEU A 327 27.75 5.36 -17.52
CA LEU A 327 27.92 6.58 -18.30
C LEU A 327 29.07 6.49 -19.32
N GLY A 328 29.89 5.43 -19.32
CA GLY A 328 30.89 5.14 -20.35
C GLY A 328 32.20 5.92 -20.24
N GLY A 329 32.34 6.80 -19.23
CA GLY A 329 33.58 7.55 -18.96
C GLY A 329 34.54 6.88 -17.98
N ALA A 330 34.19 5.69 -17.48
CA ALA A 330 34.93 5.01 -16.43
C ALA A 330 34.84 3.49 -16.52
N LYS A 331 35.70 2.82 -15.75
CA LYS A 331 35.64 1.38 -15.47
C LYS A 331 35.59 1.17 -13.96
N TYR A 332 34.83 0.18 -13.51
CA TYR A 332 34.72 -0.18 -12.09
C TYR A 332 35.31 -1.58 -11.82
N LEU A 333 36.12 -1.70 -10.76
CA LEU A 333 36.61 -2.97 -10.22
C LEU A 333 36.29 -3.04 -8.71
N SER A 334 35.61 -4.12 -8.29
CA SER A 334 35.34 -4.38 -6.87
C SER A 334 36.56 -4.94 -6.14
N ALA A 335 36.58 -4.89 -4.81
CA ALA A 335 37.74 -5.26 -3.99
C ALA A 335 38.41 -6.62 -4.30
N PRO A 336 37.66 -7.71 -4.59
CA PRO A 336 38.26 -8.97 -5.00
C PRO A 336 39.09 -8.90 -6.29
N HIS A 337 38.86 -7.88 -7.12
CA HIS A 337 39.52 -7.66 -8.41
C HIS A 337 40.67 -6.65 -8.35
N TRP A 338 41.12 -6.27 -7.15
CA TRP A 338 42.24 -5.34 -6.99
C TRP A 338 43.60 -6.04 -7.13
N HIS A 339 43.77 -6.71 -8.27
CA HIS A 339 45.01 -7.34 -8.69
C HIS A 339 45.70 -6.48 -9.73
N ALA A 340 47.03 -6.40 -9.67
CA ALA A 340 47.81 -5.55 -10.57
C ALA A 340 47.52 -5.84 -12.06
N ASP A 341 47.25 -7.10 -12.42
CA ASP A 341 46.96 -7.51 -13.79
C ASP A 341 45.60 -6.98 -14.30
N GLU A 342 44.55 -7.12 -13.48
CA GLU A 342 43.21 -6.67 -13.82
C GLU A 342 43.13 -5.13 -13.83
N ILE A 343 43.80 -4.48 -12.87
CA ILE A 343 43.94 -3.02 -12.85
C ILE A 343 44.69 -2.54 -14.11
N ALA A 344 45.80 -3.19 -14.49
CA ALA A 344 46.54 -2.84 -15.69
C ALA A 344 45.70 -3.01 -16.97
N GLN A 345 44.91 -4.07 -17.06
CA GLN A 345 44.00 -4.29 -18.19
C GLN A 345 42.94 -3.18 -18.29
N ALA A 346 42.33 -2.82 -17.16
CA ALA A 346 41.34 -1.76 -17.10
C ALA A 346 41.95 -0.38 -17.45
N LEU A 347 43.15 -0.09 -16.95
CA LEU A 347 43.91 1.11 -17.30
C LEU A 347 44.20 1.18 -18.79
N GLN A 348 44.67 0.09 -19.39
CA GLN A 348 44.99 0.04 -20.81
C GLN A 348 43.74 0.35 -21.65
N TYR A 349 42.60 -0.25 -21.33
CA TYR A 349 41.32 0.03 -22.00
C TYR A 349 40.92 1.51 -21.91
N LEU A 350 40.99 2.10 -20.72
CA LEU A 350 40.61 3.49 -20.49
C LEU A 350 41.51 4.48 -21.24
N LEU A 351 42.81 4.19 -21.31
CA LEU A 351 43.80 5.07 -21.92
C LEU A 351 43.85 4.95 -23.45
N SER A 352 43.48 3.79 -24.01
CA SER A 352 43.55 3.55 -25.46
C SER A 352 42.22 3.72 -26.21
N SER A 353 41.11 4.00 -25.52
CA SER A 353 39.77 4.03 -26.12
C SER A 353 39.32 5.45 -26.48
N ASP A 354 39.22 5.73 -27.77
CA ASP A 354 38.65 7.00 -28.28
C ASP A 354 37.20 7.22 -27.84
N SER A 355 36.43 6.12 -27.71
CA SER A 355 35.05 6.17 -27.21
C SER A 355 34.98 6.69 -25.77
N VAL A 356 35.86 6.21 -24.90
CA VAL A 356 35.95 6.67 -23.51
C VAL A 356 36.39 8.13 -23.45
N ALA A 357 37.39 8.51 -24.26
CA ALA A 357 37.86 9.89 -24.34
C ALA A 357 36.76 10.86 -24.79
N ASN A 358 36.03 10.52 -25.86
CA ASN A 358 34.89 11.31 -26.35
C ASN A 358 33.81 11.44 -25.29
N ARG A 359 33.46 10.34 -24.62
CA ARG A 359 32.44 10.34 -23.59
C ARG A 359 32.83 11.20 -22.38
N CYS A 360 34.10 11.19 -21.99
CA CYS A 360 34.61 12.09 -20.94
C CYS A 360 34.47 13.58 -21.33
N GLN A 361 34.66 13.94 -22.61
CA GLN A 361 34.44 15.31 -23.07
C GLN A 361 32.96 15.70 -23.08
N GLU A 362 32.06 14.78 -23.39
CA GLU A 362 30.61 15.01 -23.30
C GLU A 362 30.16 15.25 -21.85
N LEU A 363 30.58 14.39 -20.92
CA LEU A 363 30.26 14.51 -19.50
C LEU A 363 30.77 15.84 -18.93
N LYS A 364 31.97 16.28 -19.35
CA LYS A 364 32.52 17.60 -19.00
C LYS A 364 31.63 18.76 -19.47
N LYS A 365 31.07 18.68 -20.67
CA LYS A 365 30.15 19.71 -21.19
C LYS A 365 28.85 19.75 -20.40
N LEU A 366 28.28 18.59 -20.08
CA LEU A 366 27.06 18.47 -19.28
C LEU A 366 27.26 19.03 -17.87
N GLN A 367 28.42 18.76 -17.26
CA GLN A 367 28.73 19.23 -15.92
C GLN A 367 28.86 20.77 -15.85
N LYS A 368 29.50 21.40 -16.84
CA LYS A 368 29.64 22.87 -16.90
C LYS A 368 28.33 23.64 -17.05
N ALA A 369 27.22 22.97 -17.38
CA ALA A 369 25.90 23.60 -17.50
C ALA A 369 25.21 23.82 -16.15
N HIS A 370 25.76 23.30 -15.04
CA HIS A 370 25.20 23.44 -13.69
C HIS A 370 26.02 24.46 -12.86
N SER A 371 25.34 25.34 -12.13
CA SER A 371 25.96 26.35 -11.24
C SER A 371 25.44 26.20 -9.81
N ASN A 372 26.28 26.47 -8.81
CA ASN A 372 25.92 26.46 -7.37
C ASN A 372 24.79 27.45 -6.99
N THR A 373 24.37 28.31 -7.92
CA THR A 373 23.29 29.31 -7.73
C THR A 373 22.00 28.64 -7.24
N ASP A 374 21.68 27.46 -7.77
CA ASP A 374 20.41 26.79 -7.51
C ASP A 374 20.28 26.29 -6.05
N VAL A 375 21.39 25.96 -5.38
CA VAL A 375 21.38 25.54 -3.96
C VAL A 375 20.95 26.70 -3.07
N CYS A 376 21.54 27.87 -3.29
CA CYS A 376 21.30 29.05 -2.46
C CYS A 376 19.86 29.51 -2.59
N GLU A 377 19.34 29.55 -3.82
CA GLU A 377 17.95 29.91 -4.11
C GLU A 377 16.96 28.93 -3.46
N THR A 378 17.28 27.64 -3.46
CA THR A 378 16.46 26.62 -2.81
C THR A 378 16.40 26.83 -1.30
N ILE A 379 17.53 27.13 -0.65
CA ILE A 379 17.60 27.41 0.80
C ILE A 379 16.82 28.69 1.13
N GLU A 380 17.02 29.77 0.37
CA GLU A 380 16.33 31.04 0.53
C GLU A 380 14.81 30.89 0.39
N LYS A 381 14.36 30.14 -0.64
CA LYS A 381 12.95 29.85 -0.89
C LYS A 381 12.32 29.07 0.26
N THR A 382 13.03 28.08 0.82
CA THR A 382 12.54 27.31 1.97
C THR A 382 12.29 28.21 3.18
N LEU A 383 13.20 29.14 3.48
CA LEU A 383 12.99 30.10 4.56
C LEU A 383 11.80 31.02 4.29
N ALA A 384 11.69 31.55 3.07
CA ALA A 384 10.59 32.45 2.68
C ALA A 384 9.21 31.76 2.77
N THR A 385 9.09 30.52 2.30
CA THR A 385 7.86 29.72 2.41
C THR A 385 7.49 29.47 3.87
N HIS A 386 8.48 29.14 4.71
CA HIS A 386 8.26 28.91 6.14
C HIS A 386 7.77 30.18 6.86
N GLN A 387 8.38 31.34 6.59
CA GLN A 387 7.95 32.64 7.12
C GLN A 387 6.52 32.98 6.71
N ALA A 388 6.15 32.76 5.44
CA ALA A 388 4.81 33.01 4.95
C ALA A 388 3.75 32.14 5.66
N ASN A 389 4.06 30.86 5.87
CA ASN A 389 3.16 29.95 6.59
C ASN A 389 2.97 30.36 8.04
N GLN A 390 4.03 30.76 8.73
CA GLN A 390 3.93 31.24 10.12
C GLN A 390 3.17 32.56 10.22
N ALA A 391 3.36 33.49 9.29
CA ALA A 391 2.59 34.73 9.24
C ALA A 391 1.09 34.47 9.03
N ASN A 392 0.73 33.53 8.16
CA ASN A 392 -0.66 33.13 7.95
C ASN A 392 -1.28 32.50 9.20
N GLN A 393 -0.55 31.62 9.91
CA GLN A 393 -1.00 31.04 11.17
C GLN A 393 -1.14 32.09 12.29
N ALA A 394 -0.20 33.02 12.40
CA ALA A 394 -0.28 34.11 13.37
C ALA A 394 -1.45 35.06 13.08
N ASN A 395 -1.74 35.34 11.80
CA ASN A 395 -2.91 36.13 11.41
C ASN A 395 -4.23 35.43 11.76
N GLN A 396 -4.32 34.12 11.54
CA GLN A 396 -5.48 33.32 11.95
C GLN A 396 -5.63 33.30 13.48
N ALA A 397 -4.54 33.16 14.23
CA ALA A 397 -4.55 33.19 15.69
C ALA A 397 -4.92 34.58 16.26
N ASN A 398 -4.45 35.66 15.64
CA ASN A 398 -4.82 37.02 16.04
C ASN A 398 -6.29 37.34 15.73
N GLN A 399 -6.83 36.86 14.61
CA GLN A 399 -8.26 36.96 14.31
C GLN A 399 -9.10 36.19 15.34
N ALA A 400 -8.65 34.99 15.76
CA ALA A 400 -9.29 34.22 16.81
C ALA A 400 -9.22 34.93 18.20
N ASN A 401 -8.09 35.55 18.53
CA ASN A 401 -7.92 36.29 19.79
C ASN A 401 -8.73 37.61 19.83
N GLN A 402 -8.84 38.33 18.70
CA GLN A 402 -9.72 39.50 18.61
C GLN A 402 -11.19 39.13 18.77
N ALA A 403 -11.62 38.00 18.19
CA ALA A 403 -12.96 37.45 18.40
C ALA A 403 -13.21 37.11 19.89
N ASN A 404 -12.21 36.54 20.57
CA ASN A 404 -12.30 36.20 22.00
C ASN A 404 -12.31 37.44 22.92
N GLN A 405 -11.54 38.49 22.62
CA GLN A 405 -11.61 39.75 23.38
C GLN A 405 -12.96 40.45 23.24
N ALA A 406 -13.55 40.46 22.04
CA ALA A 406 -14.89 41.00 21.82
C ALA A 406 -15.96 40.25 22.65
N ASN A 407 -15.83 38.93 22.77
CA ASN A 407 -16.72 38.11 23.60
C ASN A 407 -16.56 38.41 25.10
N SER A 408 -15.35 38.65 25.61
CA SER A 408 -15.12 38.97 27.04
C SER A 408 -15.73 40.31 27.48
N VAL A 409 -15.80 41.30 26.58
CA VAL A 409 -16.44 42.60 26.85
C VAL A 409 -17.96 42.46 26.89
N ILE A 410 -18.51 41.55 26.08
CA ILE A 410 -19.94 41.22 26.07
C ILE A 410 -20.31 40.49 27.37
N GLU A 411 -19.51 39.51 27.81
CA GLU A 411 -19.74 38.76 29.05
C GLU A 411 -19.71 39.66 30.30
N ASN A 412 -18.71 40.55 30.42
CA ASN A 412 -18.65 41.51 31.54
C ASN A 412 -19.85 42.47 31.59
N ARG A 413 -20.42 42.85 30.43
CA ARG A 413 -21.64 43.68 30.37
C ARG A 413 -22.88 42.88 30.74
N ILE A 414 -22.97 41.62 30.35
CA ILE A 414 -24.07 40.73 30.73
C ILE A 414 -24.06 40.50 32.25
N GLU A 415 -22.89 40.33 32.86
CA GLU A 415 -22.75 40.12 34.30
C GLU A 415 -23.16 41.37 35.12
N GLN A 416 -22.82 42.57 34.66
CA GLN A 416 -23.29 43.82 35.27
C GLN A 416 -24.81 44.02 35.15
N VAL A 417 -25.43 43.57 34.04
CA VAL A 417 -26.89 43.64 33.87
C VAL A 417 -27.60 42.63 34.78
N ASN A 418 -27.01 41.47 35.01
CA ASN A 418 -27.55 40.43 35.89
C ASN A 418 -27.48 40.79 37.38
N GLN A 419 -26.66 41.76 37.78
CA GLN A 419 -26.58 42.28 39.15
C GLN A 419 -27.59 43.40 39.47
N LEU A 420 -28.38 43.85 38.49
CA LEU A 420 -29.44 44.83 38.71
C LEU A 420 -30.69 44.19 39.33
N SER A 421 -31.42 44.94 40.17
CA SER A 421 -32.69 44.47 40.73
C SER A 421 -33.74 44.21 39.64
N ALA A 422 -34.67 43.27 39.89
CA ALA A 422 -35.69 42.84 38.92
C ALA A 422 -36.48 44.01 38.30
N ASP A 423 -36.81 45.03 39.09
CA ASP A 423 -37.51 46.23 38.61
C ASP A 423 -36.66 47.09 37.66
N LYS A 424 -35.33 47.14 37.88
CA LYS A 424 -34.38 47.85 37.00
C LYS A 424 -34.08 47.06 35.73
N GLN A 425 -34.04 45.73 35.80
CA GLN A 425 -33.93 44.87 34.61
C GLN A 425 -35.18 44.99 33.72
N ALA A 426 -36.37 45.07 34.33
CA ALA A 426 -37.62 45.31 33.60
C ALA A 426 -37.67 46.70 32.95
N LEU A 427 -37.19 47.74 33.65
CA LEU A 427 -37.08 49.10 33.09
C LEU A 427 -36.07 49.18 31.94
N LEU A 428 -34.94 48.48 32.04
CA LEU A 428 -33.91 48.40 30.99
C LEU A 428 -34.44 47.65 29.75
N ALA A 429 -35.17 46.56 29.94
CA ALA A 429 -35.86 45.84 28.87
C ALA A 429 -36.96 46.69 28.19
N LEU A 430 -37.67 47.52 28.97
CA LEU A 430 -38.68 48.46 28.46
C LEU A 430 -38.06 49.66 27.70
N LEU A 431 -36.85 50.09 28.07
CA LEU A 431 -36.11 51.14 27.38
C LEU A 431 -35.44 50.64 26.10
N LEU A 432 -34.95 49.39 26.10
CA LEU A 432 -34.36 48.74 24.94
C LEU A 432 -35.41 48.36 23.88
N SER A 433 -36.64 47.99 24.28
CA SER A 433 -37.73 47.72 23.34
C SER A 433 -38.27 48.97 22.62
N LYS A 434 -37.97 50.17 23.12
CA LYS A 434 -38.34 51.45 22.46
C LYS A 434 -37.29 51.99 21.47
N LYS A 435 -36.09 51.41 21.41
CA LYS A 435 -35.03 51.83 20.47
C LYS A 435 -34.61 50.64 19.60
N GLN A 436 -35.02 50.71 18.34
CA GLN A 436 -34.52 49.96 17.18
C GLN A 436 -35.09 48.56 16.90
N SER A 437 -35.82 48.54 15.78
CA SER A 437 -35.92 47.48 14.79
C SER A 437 -34.55 47.07 14.24
N ASN A 438 -34.40 45.77 13.94
CA ASN A 438 -33.34 45.10 13.20
C ASN A 438 -32.05 44.73 13.97
N ALA A 439 -32.05 43.53 14.57
CA ALA A 439 -31.02 42.49 14.42
C ALA A 439 -31.35 41.32 15.36
N THR A 440 -31.42 40.11 14.81
CA THR A 440 -31.87 38.89 15.48
C THR A 440 -30.82 38.23 16.37
N THR A 441 -31.32 37.76 17.50
CA THR A 441 -30.68 37.14 18.66
C THR A 441 -30.17 35.71 18.39
N GLU A 442 -29.37 35.50 17.34
CA GLU A 442 -28.91 34.15 16.91
C GLU A 442 -27.43 33.84 17.22
N ASN A 443 -26.63 34.82 17.65
CA ASN A 443 -25.17 34.67 17.71
C ASN A 443 -24.57 34.36 19.10
N ILE A 444 -25.37 34.26 20.16
CA ILE A 444 -24.81 34.10 21.53
C ILE A 444 -24.91 32.65 22.03
N SER A 445 -25.83 31.83 21.52
CA SER A 445 -25.99 30.44 21.95
C SER A 445 -25.10 29.41 21.23
N ASN A 446 -24.53 29.75 20.07
CA ASN A 446 -23.68 28.85 19.28
C ASN A 446 -22.19 28.83 19.68
N LEU A 447 -21.74 29.78 20.53
CA LEU A 447 -20.33 29.91 20.94
C LEU A 447 -19.95 29.01 22.13
N ALA A 448 -20.91 28.44 22.85
CA ALA A 448 -20.64 27.60 24.03
C ALA A 448 -20.58 26.08 23.74
N LYS A 449 -21.03 25.62 22.55
CA LYS A 449 -21.03 24.19 22.19
C LYS A 449 -19.81 23.74 21.39
N THR A 450 -19.08 24.66 20.76
CA THR A 450 -18.00 24.35 19.81
C THR A 450 -16.64 24.04 20.45
N SER A 451 -16.46 24.24 21.77
CA SER A 451 -15.15 24.03 22.42
C SER A 451 -14.92 22.61 22.98
N LYS A 452 -15.94 21.74 23.00
CA LYS A 452 -15.81 20.35 23.50
C LYS A 452 -15.54 19.32 22.41
N ASP A 453 -15.97 19.55 21.17
CA ASP A 453 -15.83 18.56 20.09
C ASP A 453 -14.49 18.66 19.32
N SER A 454 -13.70 19.70 19.55
CA SER A 454 -12.45 19.94 18.80
C SER A 454 -11.22 19.19 19.33
N LEU A 455 -11.33 18.50 20.47
CA LEU A 455 -10.20 17.84 21.16
C LEU A 455 -10.16 16.31 20.98
N ALA A 456 -11.03 15.71 20.14
CA ALA A 456 -11.14 14.25 20.00
C ALA A 456 -10.79 13.67 18.60
N ILE A 457 -10.27 14.46 17.64
CA ILE A 457 -10.10 14.01 16.23
C ILE A 457 -8.63 13.86 15.79
N GLN A 458 -7.68 13.69 16.71
CA GLN A 458 -6.29 13.36 16.34
C GLN A 458 -5.73 12.23 17.19
N GLN A 459 -6.14 10.99 16.87
CA GLN A 459 -5.43 9.73 17.11
C GLN A 459 -6.36 8.58 16.68
N ASN A 460 -6.15 8.03 15.47
CA ASN A 460 -6.75 6.74 15.12
C ASN A 460 -5.60 5.70 15.11
N PRO A 461 -5.48 4.83 16.13
CA PRO A 461 -4.52 3.73 16.07
C PRO A 461 -4.93 2.79 14.92
N GLN A 462 -4.01 2.44 14.02
CA GLN A 462 -4.28 1.44 12.98
C GLN A 462 -4.69 0.13 13.66
N LEU A 463 -5.97 -0.25 13.51
CA LEU A 463 -6.51 -1.51 14.01
C LEU A 463 -5.92 -2.67 13.21
N ILE A 464 -5.16 -3.55 13.86
CA ILE A 464 -4.65 -4.78 13.25
C ILE A 464 -5.84 -5.74 13.04
N GLU A 465 -6.01 -6.23 11.83
CA GLU A 465 -7.08 -7.18 11.51
C GLU A 465 -6.68 -8.62 11.86
N ASN A 466 -7.65 -9.43 12.31
CA ASN A 466 -7.41 -10.82 12.65
C ASN A 466 -8.03 -11.75 11.61
N ILE A 467 -7.20 -12.54 10.94
CA ILE A 467 -7.60 -13.55 9.96
C ILE A 467 -7.52 -14.91 10.65
N VAL A 468 -8.68 -15.46 11.01
CA VAL A 468 -8.77 -16.78 11.65
C VAL A 468 -9.05 -17.84 10.60
N VAL A 469 -8.16 -18.83 10.46
CA VAL A 469 -8.26 -19.91 9.48
C VAL A 469 -8.61 -21.22 10.17
N ALA A 470 -9.73 -21.84 9.76
CA ALA A 470 -10.08 -23.21 10.13
C ALA A 470 -10.22 -24.06 8.86
N ALA A 471 -9.72 -25.30 8.94
CA ALA A 471 -9.68 -26.19 7.79
C ALA A 471 -9.98 -27.64 8.20
N THR A 472 -10.51 -28.43 7.26
CA THR A 472 -10.65 -29.89 7.43
C THR A 472 -9.32 -30.63 7.25
N PHE A 473 -8.31 -29.94 6.72
CA PHE A 473 -6.95 -30.43 6.50
C PHE A 473 -5.91 -29.47 7.10
N THR A 474 -4.64 -29.82 7.03
CA THR A 474 -3.55 -29.00 7.55
C THR A 474 -3.25 -27.82 6.61
N ALA A 475 -3.71 -26.61 6.97
CA ALA A 475 -3.75 -25.42 6.10
C ALA A 475 -2.64 -24.38 6.32
N GLN A 476 -1.73 -24.61 7.27
CA GLN A 476 -0.62 -23.73 7.63
C GLN A 476 0.22 -23.23 6.44
N PRO A 477 0.49 -24.02 5.38
CA PRO A 477 1.25 -23.54 4.21
C PRO A 477 0.68 -22.30 3.53
N ILE A 478 -0.62 -22.02 3.68
CA ILE A 478 -1.28 -20.85 3.09
C ILE A 478 -0.78 -19.54 3.71
N ALA A 479 -0.27 -19.59 4.96
CA ALA A 479 0.25 -18.42 5.67
C ALA A 479 1.30 -17.66 4.83
N VAL A 480 2.19 -18.39 4.15
CA VAL A 480 3.26 -17.80 3.34
C VAL A 480 2.70 -16.91 2.23
N ALA A 481 1.67 -17.38 1.52
CA ALA A 481 1.05 -16.63 0.43
C ALA A 481 0.18 -15.48 0.99
N LEU A 482 -0.54 -15.70 2.09
CA LEU A 482 -1.32 -14.63 2.73
C LEU A 482 -0.41 -13.51 3.25
N ASP A 483 0.70 -13.83 3.92
CA ASP A 483 1.63 -12.83 4.43
C ASP A 483 2.27 -12.01 3.31
N PHE A 484 2.66 -12.66 2.21
CA PHE A 484 3.15 -11.99 1.00
C PHE A 484 2.13 -10.98 0.48
N TRP A 485 0.86 -11.39 0.35
CA TRP A 485 -0.18 -10.52 -0.16
C TRP A 485 -0.62 -9.44 0.82
N MET A 486 -0.76 -9.74 2.10
CA MET A 486 -1.15 -8.75 3.12
C MET A 486 -0.12 -7.62 3.18
N LYS A 487 1.18 -7.94 3.11
CA LYS A 487 2.25 -6.94 2.97
C LYS A 487 2.12 -6.14 1.67
N LYS A 488 1.90 -6.82 0.55
CA LYS A 488 1.82 -6.18 -0.77
C LYS A 488 0.58 -5.29 -0.96
N LEU A 489 -0.50 -5.61 -0.25
CA LEU A 489 -1.76 -4.85 -0.23
C LEU A 489 -1.78 -3.75 0.86
N ASP A 490 -0.70 -3.60 1.64
CA ASP A 490 -0.62 -2.71 2.80
C ASP A 490 -1.75 -2.96 3.84
N ILE A 491 -2.08 -4.24 4.05
CA ILE A 491 -3.07 -4.67 5.03
C ILE A 491 -2.31 -5.21 6.25
N SER A 492 -2.39 -4.47 7.36
CA SER A 492 -1.91 -4.96 8.67
C SER A 492 -2.84 -6.03 9.21
N ALA A 493 -2.51 -7.30 8.96
CA ALA A 493 -3.27 -8.46 9.40
C ALA A 493 -2.40 -9.45 10.19
N LYS A 494 -3.02 -10.08 11.19
CA LYS A 494 -2.49 -11.23 11.92
C LYS A 494 -3.23 -12.48 11.46
N VAL A 495 -2.51 -13.51 11.05
CA VAL A 495 -3.11 -14.81 10.65
C VAL A 495 -2.99 -15.79 11.80
N GLU A 496 -4.13 -16.35 12.24
CA GLU A 496 -4.22 -17.35 13.30
C GLU A 496 -4.86 -18.64 12.78
N PHE A 497 -4.24 -19.78 13.05
CA PHE A 497 -4.74 -21.08 12.63
C PHE A 497 -5.39 -21.81 13.81
N VAL A 498 -6.60 -22.31 13.56
CA VAL A 498 -7.29 -23.22 14.47
C VAL A 498 -6.62 -24.60 14.42
N PRO A 499 -6.61 -25.37 15.53
CA PRO A 499 -6.13 -26.74 15.51
C PRO A 499 -6.86 -27.62 14.47
N TYR A 500 -6.14 -28.64 14.00
CA TYR A 500 -6.58 -29.53 12.92
C TYR A 500 -7.99 -30.11 13.12
N ASN A 501 -8.82 -30.03 12.07
CA ASN A 501 -10.16 -30.62 11.97
C ASN A 501 -11.16 -30.19 13.07
N GLN A 502 -11.06 -28.95 13.55
CA GLN A 502 -11.94 -28.41 14.61
C GLN A 502 -13.01 -27.42 14.12
N ILE A 503 -13.34 -27.40 12.82
CA ILE A 503 -14.32 -26.44 12.27
C ILE A 503 -15.65 -26.47 13.07
N PHE A 504 -16.22 -27.64 13.33
CA PHE A 504 -17.47 -27.76 14.11
C PHE A 504 -17.32 -27.19 15.52
N GLN A 505 -16.26 -27.56 16.23
CA GLN A 505 -16.02 -27.10 17.59
C GLN A 505 -15.87 -25.58 17.63
N GLN A 506 -15.18 -24.98 16.64
CA GLN A 506 -15.02 -23.53 16.60
C GLN A 506 -16.32 -22.78 16.31
N LEU A 507 -17.21 -23.33 15.51
CA LEU A 507 -18.50 -22.67 15.22
C LEU A 507 -19.50 -22.81 16.38
N ILE A 508 -19.39 -23.87 17.19
CA ILE A 508 -20.31 -24.12 18.33
C ILE A 508 -19.83 -23.45 19.61
N ASP A 509 -18.53 -23.52 19.90
CA ASP A 509 -17.96 -22.99 21.15
C ASP A 509 -17.91 -21.45 21.13
N LYS A 510 -18.52 -20.83 22.14
CA LYS A 510 -18.57 -19.37 22.30
C LYS A 510 -17.21 -18.76 22.65
N ASN A 511 -16.28 -19.56 23.19
CA ASN A 511 -14.94 -19.12 23.56
C ASN A 511 -13.88 -19.48 22.49
N SER A 512 -14.32 -19.96 21.33
CA SER A 512 -13.44 -20.34 20.24
C SER A 512 -12.74 -19.14 19.60
N LEU A 513 -11.70 -19.39 18.79
CA LEU A 513 -11.00 -18.33 18.03
C LEU A 513 -11.94 -17.64 17.04
N ILE A 514 -12.82 -18.41 16.37
CA ILE A 514 -13.81 -17.87 15.41
C ILE A 514 -14.86 -17.03 16.13
N SER A 515 -15.40 -17.51 17.26
CA SER A 515 -16.45 -16.82 18.02
C SER A 515 -15.92 -15.56 18.73
N ASN A 516 -14.66 -15.57 19.17
CA ASN A 516 -14.01 -14.43 19.81
C ASN A 516 -13.40 -13.43 18.81
N ASN A 517 -13.38 -13.75 17.51
CA ASN A 517 -12.90 -12.81 16.52
C ASN A 517 -13.86 -11.61 16.43
N LYS A 518 -13.35 -10.40 16.68
CA LYS A 518 -14.14 -9.15 16.68
C LYS A 518 -13.76 -8.19 15.55
N ASN A 519 -12.68 -8.46 14.82
CA ASN A 519 -12.17 -7.59 13.77
C ASN A 519 -11.38 -8.41 12.73
N GLY A 520 -11.69 -8.28 11.44
CA GLY A 520 -11.02 -8.99 10.35
C GLY A 520 -11.91 -10.03 9.67
N PHE A 521 -11.39 -11.26 9.46
CA PHE A 521 -12.00 -12.28 8.62
C PHE A 521 -11.97 -13.67 9.26
N ASN A 522 -13.00 -14.48 8.99
CA ASN A 522 -13.01 -15.90 9.31
C ASN A 522 -12.95 -16.72 8.02
N ILE A 523 -11.96 -17.60 7.88
CA ILE A 523 -11.72 -18.42 6.69
C ILE A 523 -12.00 -19.89 7.03
N LEU A 524 -12.86 -20.53 6.23
CA LEU A 524 -13.21 -21.94 6.34
C LEU A 524 -12.79 -22.68 5.08
N LEU A 525 -11.81 -23.57 5.18
CA LEU A 525 -11.29 -24.37 4.06
C LEU A 525 -11.79 -25.81 4.19
N VAL A 526 -12.67 -26.21 3.28
CA VAL A 526 -13.40 -27.48 3.40
C VAL A 526 -13.10 -28.37 2.21
N ARG A 527 -12.61 -29.58 2.49
CA ARG A 527 -12.47 -30.67 1.52
C ARG A 527 -13.45 -31.78 1.90
N ILE A 528 -14.37 -32.11 0.99
CA ILE A 528 -15.53 -32.99 1.27
C ILE A 528 -15.12 -34.38 1.78
N GLU A 529 -14.03 -34.92 1.24
CA GLU A 529 -13.50 -36.24 1.63
C GLU A 529 -13.02 -36.34 3.09
N ASP A 530 -12.78 -35.22 3.77
CA ASP A 530 -12.27 -35.21 5.15
C ASP A 530 -13.36 -35.47 6.20
N PHE A 531 -14.65 -35.25 5.87
CA PHE A 531 -15.77 -35.52 6.79
C PHE A 531 -15.95 -37.01 7.12
N TYR A 532 -15.17 -37.87 6.48
CA TYR A 532 -15.14 -39.30 6.72
C TYR A 532 -14.13 -39.75 7.78
N GLN A 533 -13.00 -39.04 7.97
CA GLN A 533 -11.87 -39.52 8.77
C GLN A 533 -12.08 -39.53 10.30
N ALA A 534 -13.24 -39.09 10.79
CA ALA A 534 -13.48 -38.98 12.24
C ALA A 534 -13.71 -40.32 12.97
N ASN A 535 -13.96 -41.44 12.26
CA ASN A 535 -14.19 -42.76 12.87
C ASN A 535 -13.29 -43.83 12.22
N GLN A 536 -12.27 -44.31 12.96
CA GLN A 536 -11.15 -45.13 12.48
C GLN A 536 -11.47 -46.58 12.05
N GLU A 537 -12.72 -47.04 12.02
CA GLU A 537 -13.02 -48.48 11.89
C GLU A 537 -13.34 -49.00 10.48
N TYR A 538 -13.48 -48.14 9.45
CA TYR A 538 -13.78 -48.57 8.08
C TYR A 538 -12.89 -47.86 7.05
N SER A 539 -11.66 -48.31 6.85
CA SER A 539 -10.75 -47.65 5.91
C SER A 539 -11.15 -47.87 4.43
N ASN A 540 -11.50 -46.77 3.75
CA ASN A 540 -11.43 -46.55 2.30
C ASN A 540 -12.50 -47.12 1.34
N ASP A 541 -13.62 -47.65 1.81
CA ASP A 541 -14.68 -48.10 0.90
C ASP A 541 -15.79 -47.06 0.66
N TRP A 542 -15.53 -46.13 -0.26
CA TRP A 542 -16.51 -45.13 -0.74
C TRP A 542 -17.69 -45.73 -1.50
N SER A 543 -17.66 -47.03 -1.83
CA SER A 543 -18.80 -47.71 -2.44
C SER A 543 -19.88 -48.08 -1.40
N ASN A 544 -19.60 -47.96 -0.10
CA ASN A 544 -20.55 -48.21 0.97
C ASN A 544 -21.55 -47.02 1.13
N PRO A 545 -22.87 -47.21 0.94
CA PRO A 545 -23.86 -46.16 1.09
C PRO A 545 -23.92 -45.49 2.47
N ALA A 546 -23.53 -46.20 3.54
CA ALA A 546 -23.49 -45.65 4.89
C ALA A 546 -22.42 -44.56 5.04
N VAL A 547 -21.29 -44.70 4.33
CA VAL A 547 -20.19 -43.72 4.30
C VAL A 547 -20.65 -42.42 3.66
N ASN A 548 -21.26 -42.51 2.47
CA ASN A 548 -21.79 -41.36 1.75
C ASN A 548 -22.88 -40.65 2.54
N THR A 549 -23.73 -41.41 3.24
CA THR A 549 -24.77 -40.85 4.12
C THR A 549 -24.16 -40.11 5.32
N GLY A 550 -23.10 -40.65 5.93
CA GLY A 550 -22.38 -39.99 7.03
C GLY A 550 -21.74 -38.66 6.62
N ILE A 551 -21.05 -38.64 5.47
CA ILE A 551 -20.47 -37.41 4.90
C ILE A 551 -21.55 -36.37 4.61
N GLU A 552 -22.67 -36.78 3.97
CA GLU A 552 -23.78 -35.88 3.67
C GLU A 552 -24.39 -35.28 4.94
N ASN A 553 -24.59 -36.08 6.00
CA ASN A 553 -25.14 -35.61 7.28
C ASN A 553 -24.22 -34.64 8.00
N ASN A 554 -22.91 -34.93 8.05
CA ASN A 554 -21.91 -34.04 8.64
C ASN A 554 -21.87 -32.71 7.89
N LEU A 555 -21.84 -32.76 6.55
CA LEU A 555 -21.85 -31.56 5.73
C LEU A 555 -23.11 -30.71 5.96
N ARG A 556 -24.31 -31.33 5.96
CA ARG A 556 -25.57 -30.62 6.25
C ARG A 556 -25.54 -29.94 7.61
N SER A 557 -25.08 -30.65 8.63
CA SER A 557 -24.94 -30.11 10.00
C SER A 557 -23.98 -28.91 10.03
N LEU A 558 -22.85 -28.99 9.32
CA LEU A 558 -21.91 -27.87 9.22
C LEU A 558 -22.55 -26.65 8.58
N LEU A 559 -23.25 -26.83 7.46
CA LEU A 559 -23.89 -25.73 6.72
C LEU A 559 -24.97 -25.06 7.57
N GLU A 560 -25.75 -25.84 8.33
CA GLU A 560 -26.76 -25.31 9.26
C GLU A 560 -26.12 -24.50 10.40
N ILE A 561 -25.11 -25.05 11.07
CA ILE A 561 -24.40 -24.36 12.15
C ILE A 561 -23.73 -23.09 11.64
N LEU A 562 -23.07 -23.13 10.48
CA LEU A 562 -22.44 -21.98 9.87
C LEU A 562 -23.46 -20.88 9.58
N THR A 563 -24.59 -21.23 8.96
CA THR A 563 -25.67 -20.28 8.65
C THR A 563 -26.16 -19.56 9.91
N LEU A 564 -26.42 -20.31 10.99
CA LEU A 564 -26.87 -19.75 12.26
C LEU A 564 -25.80 -18.88 12.95
N THR A 565 -24.52 -19.22 12.75
CA THR A 565 -23.38 -18.49 13.32
C THR A 565 -23.19 -17.15 12.60
N VAL A 566 -23.22 -17.15 11.27
CA VAL A 566 -23.06 -15.93 10.47
C VAL A 566 -24.20 -14.95 10.71
N GLN A 567 -25.44 -15.41 10.88
CA GLN A 567 -26.57 -14.54 11.23
C GLN A 567 -26.37 -13.75 12.54
N LYS A 568 -25.49 -14.22 13.43
CA LYS A 568 -25.19 -13.58 14.72
C LYS A 568 -23.87 -12.79 14.70
N SER A 569 -23.11 -12.85 13.61
CA SER A 569 -21.79 -12.25 13.49
C SER A 569 -21.82 -11.08 12.51
N ALA A 570 -21.09 -10.01 12.83
CA ALA A 570 -20.89 -8.87 11.92
C ALA A 570 -19.66 -9.05 11.01
N LEU A 571 -18.88 -10.13 11.19
CA LEU A 571 -17.65 -10.38 10.44
C LEU A 571 -17.90 -11.18 9.16
N PRO A 572 -17.11 -10.94 8.09
CA PRO A 572 -17.14 -11.72 6.87
C PRO A 572 -16.56 -13.13 7.06
N TYR A 573 -17.25 -14.13 6.49
CA TYR A 573 -16.84 -15.53 6.43
C TYR A 573 -16.49 -15.91 4.98
N LEU A 574 -15.24 -16.30 4.75
CA LEU A 574 -14.74 -16.81 3.49
C LEU A 574 -14.82 -18.33 3.51
N PHE A 575 -15.78 -18.92 2.80
CA PHE A 575 -15.91 -20.36 2.70
C PHE A 575 -15.30 -20.84 1.38
N VAL A 576 -14.25 -21.66 1.45
CA VAL A 576 -13.59 -22.20 0.27
C VAL A 576 -13.80 -23.70 0.21
N LEU A 577 -14.53 -24.14 -0.82
CA LEU A 577 -14.59 -25.54 -1.19
C LEU A 577 -13.30 -25.90 -1.93
N CYS A 578 -12.49 -26.75 -1.32
CA CYS A 578 -11.20 -27.18 -1.86
C CYS A 578 -11.35 -28.48 -2.67
N PRO A 579 -10.58 -28.70 -3.74
CA PRO A 579 -10.74 -29.85 -4.62
C PRO A 579 -10.41 -31.17 -3.90
N SER A 580 -11.21 -32.20 -4.19
CA SER A 580 -10.94 -33.57 -3.72
C SER A 580 -9.72 -34.18 -4.41
N SER A 581 -9.20 -35.28 -3.86
CA SER A 581 -8.09 -36.04 -4.45
C SER A 581 -8.39 -36.47 -5.89
N PRO A 582 -7.39 -36.46 -6.80
CA PRO A 582 -7.58 -36.90 -8.18
C PRO A 582 -8.13 -38.33 -8.31
N SER A 583 -7.79 -39.22 -7.36
CA SER A 583 -8.34 -40.58 -7.30
C SER A 583 -9.86 -40.60 -7.11
N ASN A 584 -10.40 -39.70 -6.29
CA ASN A 584 -11.83 -39.64 -6.03
C ASN A 584 -12.59 -38.91 -7.16
N LEU A 585 -11.98 -37.89 -7.76
CA LEU A 585 -12.56 -37.19 -8.91
C LEU A 585 -12.60 -38.06 -10.18
N ASN A 586 -11.62 -38.95 -10.38
CA ASN A 586 -11.60 -39.85 -11.53
C ASN A 586 -12.44 -41.13 -11.32
N SER A 587 -13.03 -41.33 -10.14
CA SER A 587 -13.85 -42.49 -9.83
C SER A 587 -15.28 -42.32 -10.34
N LEU A 588 -15.73 -43.26 -11.19
CA LEU A 588 -17.10 -43.27 -11.75
C LEU A 588 -18.19 -43.40 -10.67
N LEU A 589 -17.86 -43.93 -9.49
CA LEU A 589 -18.80 -44.09 -8.38
C LEU A 589 -18.84 -42.87 -7.44
N ILE A 590 -17.69 -42.23 -7.23
CA ILE A 590 -17.52 -41.18 -6.21
C ILE A 590 -17.75 -39.79 -6.77
N HIS A 591 -17.30 -39.53 -8.00
CA HIS A 591 -17.43 -38.23 -8.64
C HIS A 591 -18.87 -37.69 -8.66
N PRO A 592 -19.92 -38.48 -8.99
CA PRO A 592 -21.30 -38.00 -8.95
C PRO A 592 -21.75 -37.59 -7.54
N PHE A 593 -21.30 -38.30 -6.50
CA PHE A 593 -21.60 -37.95 -5.11
C PHE A 593 -20.93 -36.64 -4.70
N LEU A 594 -19.65 -36.45 -5.04
CA LEU A 594 -18.93 -35.20 -4.77
C LEU A 594 -19.58 -34.01 -5.49
N ALA A 595 -20.00 -34.18 -6.75
CA ALA A 595 -20.73 -33.17 -7.50
C ALA A 595 -22.06 -32.81 -6.80
N LYS A 596 -22.84 -33.81 -6.37
CA LYS A 596 -24.08 -33.60 -5.60
C LYS A 596 -23.83 -32.81 -4.30
N MET A 597 -22.74 -33.11 -3.59
CA MET A 597 -22.38 -32.39 -2.36
C MET A 597 -21.93 -30.95 -2.64
N GLN A 598 -21.21 -30.72 -3.74
CA GLN A 598 -20.87 -29.37 -4.19
C GLN A 598 -22.15 -28.55 -4.51
N ASP A 599 -23.11 -29.13 -5.22
CA ASP A 599 -24.38 -28.48 -5.54
C ASP A 599 -25.17 -28.11 -4.27
N LEU A 600 -25.18 -29.00 -3.26
CA LEU A 600 -25.79 -28.74 -1.96
C LEU A 600 -25.16 -27.53 -1.24
N ILE A 601 -23.83 -27.41 -1.27
CA ILE A 601 -23.10 -26.28 -0.67
C ILE A 601 -23.47 -24.98 -1.39
N LEU A 602 -23.45 -25.00 -2.73
CA LEU A 602 -23.79 -23.86 -3.56
C LEU A 602 -25.21 -23.38 -3.27
N GLU A 603 -26.18 -24.30 -3.29
CA GLU A 603 -27.59 -24.01 -3.03
C GLU A 603 -27.78 -23.32 -1.67
N LYS A 604 -27.13 -23.85 -0.62
CA LYS A 604 -27.30 -23.38 0.76
C LYS A 604 -26.57 -22.07 1.03
N LEU A 605 -25.31 -21.92 0.59
CA LEU A 605 -24.46 -20.81 1.03
C LEU A 605 -24.45 -19.59 0.11
N GLN A 606 -24.68 -19.74 -1.21
CA GLN A 606 -24.44 -18.66 -2.18
C GLN A 606 -25.24 -17.37 -1.89
N ASN A 607 -26.41 -17.50 -1.26
CA ASN A 607 -27.31 -16.38 -0.98
C ASN A 607 -27.23 -15.87 0.46
N ILE A 608 -26.41 -16.45 1.33
CA ILE A 608 -26.32 -16.05 2.75
C ILE A 608 -25.41 -14.84 2.90
N ASN A 609 -25.94 -13.72 3.40
CA ASN A 609 -25.15 -12.52 3.67
C ASN A 609 -24.10 -12.74 4.76
N GLY A 610 -22.91 -12.16 4.56
CA GLY A 610 -21.74 -12.44 5.39
C GLY A 610 -20.92 -13.66 4.95
N ILE A 611 -21.45 -14.55 4.10
CA ILE A 611 -20.69 -15.67 3.52
C ILE A 611 -20.24 -15.35 2.10
N TYR A 612 -18.97 -15.57 1.82
CA TYR A 612 -18.32 -15.46 0.52
C TYR A 612 -17.80 -16.84 0.11
N LEU A 613 -18.54 -17.50 -0.77
CA LEU A 613 -18.23 -18.84 -1.26
C LEU A 613 -17.24 -18.77 -2.42
N THR A 614 -16.22 -19.63 -2.39
CA THR A 614 -15.28 -19.85 -3.49
C THR A 614 -15.25 -21.33 -3.84
N THR A 615 -15.34 -21.66 -5.13
CA THR A 615 -15.37 -23.04 -5.63
C THR A 615 -14.02 -23.47 -6.24
N PRO A 616 -13.76 -24.78 -6.38
CA PRO A 616 -12.56 -25.27 -7.06
C PRO A 616 -12.44 -24.76 -8.51
N GLN A 617 -13.57 -24.66 -9.21
CA GLN A 617 -13.62 -24.18 -10.59
C GLN A 617 -13.20 -22.71 -10.68
N GLU A 618 -13.60 -21.90 -9.71
CA GLU A 618 -13.24 -20.48 -9.64
C GLU A 618 -11.75 -20.29 -9.35
N ILE A 619 -11.19 -21.07 -8.42
CA ILE A 619 -9.74 -21.07 -8.15
C ILE A 619 -8.99 -21.39 -9.44
N ASN A 620 -9.40 -22.44 -10.15
CA ASN A 620 -8.75 -22.88 -11.37
C ASN A 620 -8.92 -21.90 -12.55
N SER A 621 -10.02 -21.12 -12.61
CA SER A 621 -10.23 -20.13 -13.67
C SER A 621 -9.32 -18.90 -13.54
N TYR A 622 -8.95 -18.54 -12.31
CA TYR A 622 -8.06 -17.41 -12.05
C TYR A 622 -6.60 -17.84 -11.98
N TYR A 623 -6.30 -18.89 -11.23
CA TYR A 623 -4.96 -19.35 -10.94
C TYR A 623 -4.87 -20.88 -11.13
N PRO A 624 -4.82 -21.35 -12.38
CA PRO A 624 -4.82 -22.77 -12.69
C PRO A 624 -3.56 -23.47 -12.15
N VAL A 625 -3.73 -24.65 -11.57
CA VAL A 625 -2.63 -25.52 -11.12
C VAL A 625 -2.93 -26.94 -11.58
N ILE A 626 -2.08 -27.47 -12.46
CA ILE A 626 -2.25 -28.81 -13.04
C ILE A 626 -2.05 -29.87 -11.95
N ASP A 627 -0.87 -29.85 -11.30
CA ASP A 627 -0.51 -30.81 -10.24
C ASP A 627 -0.81 -30.23 -8.85
N TYR A 628 -2.10 -30.14 -8.53
CA TYR A 628 -2.57 -29.51 -7.31
C TYR A 628 -2.44 -30.38 -6.05
N TYR A 629 -2.31 -31.71 -6.19
CA TYR A 629 -2.40 -32.68 -5.09
C TYR A 629 -1.06 -33.36 -4.77
N ASP A 630 -0.72 -33.50 -3.48
CA ASP A 630 0.47 -34.20 -2.98
C ASP A 630 0.07 -35.40 -2.10
N GLN A 631 0.03 -36.58 -2.73
CA GLN A 631 -0.40 -37.82 -2.08
C GLN A 631 0.49 -38.25 -0.90
N GLN A 632 1.79 -37.96 -0.93
CA GLN A 632 2.71 -38.39 0.13
C GLN A 632 2.52 -37.53 1.37
N SER A 633 2.45 -36.21 1.18
CA SER A 633 2.22 -35.25 2.26
C SER A 633 0.81 -35.38 2.86
N ASP A 634 -0.19 -35.72 2.05
CA ASP A 634 -1.56 -36.00 2.55
C ASP A 634 -1.58 -37.23 3.47
N LYS A 635 -0.92 -38.32 3.08
CA LYS A 635 -0.85 -39.54 3.91
C LYS A 635 -0.07 -39.33 5.21
N ALA A 636 1.00 -38.55 5.18
CA ALA A 636 1.91 -38.39 6.32
C ALA A 636 1.40 -37.38 7.37
N ALA A 637 0.81 -36.27 6.92
CA ALA A 637 0.46 -35.14 7.79
C ALA A 637 -0.86 -34.45 7.40
N HIS A 638 -1.65 -35.07 6.52
CA HIS A 638 -2.92 -34.53 6.03
C HIS A 638 -2.76 -33.13 5.40
N ILE A 639 -1.69 -33.00 4.61
CA ILE A 639 -1.33 -31.85 3.79
C ILE A 639 -1.63 -32.21 2.33
N PRO A 640 -2.85 -32.00 1.83
CA PRO A 640 -3.30 -32.58 0.57
C PRO A 640 -2.76 -31.90 -0.67
N TYR A 641 -2.34 -30.63 -0.56
CA TYR A 641 -2.07 -29.81 -1.72
C TYR A 641 -0.59 -29.54 -1.94
N SER A 642 -0.22 -29.36 -3.20
CA SER A 642 1.13 -28.93 -3.56
C SER A 642 1.40 -27.49 -3.08
N PRO A 643 2.67 -27.10 -2.85
CA PRO A 643 3.01 -25.72 -2.49
C PRO A 643 2.48 -24.68 -3.48
N LEU A 644 2.44 -25.05 -4.77
CA LEU A 644 1.92 -24.21 -5.84
C LEU A 644 0.40 -23.99 -5.71
N PHE A 645 -0.35 -25.04 -5.37
CA PHE A 645 -1.79 -24.89 -5.11
C PHE A 645 -2.07 -24.10 -3.83
N PHE A 646 -1.30 -24.28 -2.76
CA PHE A 646 -1.42 -23.43 -1.57
C PHE A 646 -1.15 -21.95 -1.87
N THR A 647 -0.25 -21.67 -2.82
CA THR A 647 0.01 -20.30 -3.31
C THR A 647 -1.19 -19.74 -4.06
N ALA A 648 -1.78 -20.53 -4.97
CA ALA A 648 -3.01 -20.15 -5.68
C ALA A 648 -4.17 -19.89 -4.70
N LEU A 649 -4.36 -20.78 -3.72
CA LEU A 649 -5.40 -20.68 -2.70
C LEU A 649 -5.22 -19.43 -1.82
N GLY A 650 -4.00 -19.17 -1.31
CA GLY A 650 -3.71 -17.96 -0.55
C GLY A 650 -3.90 -16.68 -1.36
N THR A 651 -3.60 -16.71 -2.66
CA THR A 651 -3.82 -15.58 -3.57
C THR A 651 -5.30 -15.30 -3.77
N ILE A 652 -6.13 -16.33 -3.94
CA ILE A 652 -7.59 -16.16 -4.05
C ILE A 652 -8.17 -15.58 -2.75
N LEU A 653 -7.73 -16.05 -1.59
CA LEU A 653 -8.17 -15.50 -0.31
C LEU A 653 -7.80 -14.01 -0.18
N ALA A 654 -6.56 -13.64 -0.53
CA ALA A 654 -6.14 -12.25 -0.55
C ALA A 654 -6.95 -11.39 -1.54
N ARG A 655 -7.23 -11.90 -2.74
CA ARG A 655 -8.10 -11.26 -3.74
C ARG A 655 -9.50 -10.99 -3.20
N ARG A 656 -10.09 -11.93 -2.46
CA ARG A 656 -11.39 -11.75 -1.81
C ARG A 656 -11.34 -10.73 -0.67
N ILE A 657 -10.33 -10.80 0.18
CA ILE A 657 -10.11 -9.85 1.28
C ILE A 657 -9.97 -8.42 0.72
N TYR A 658 -9.12 -8.24 -0.29
CA TYR A 658 -8.97 -6.98 -1.01
C TYR A 658 -10.32 -6.45 -1.49
N LYS A 659 -11.12 -7.30 -2.16
CA LYS A 659 -12.41 -6.88 -2.73
C LYS A 659 -13.45 -6.53 -1.67
N ILE A 660 -13.46 -7.21 -0.52
CA ILE A 660 -14.37 -6.89 0.60
C ILE A 660 -14.01 -5.52 1.20
N LYS A 661 -12.72 -5.16 1.20
CA LYS A 661 -12.24 -3.88 1.75
C LYS A 661 -12.27 -2.73 0.75
N SER A 662 -12.18 -3.01 -0.55
CA SER A 662 -12.12 -1.97 -1.57
C SER A 662 -13.47 -1.32 -1.85
N LYS A 663 -13.45 -0.04 -2.20
CA LYS A 663 -14.66 0.67 -2.63
C LYS A 663 -15.15 0.10 -3.98
N PRO A 664 -16.46 -0.15 -4.15
CA PRO A 664 -16.97 -0.67 -5.40
C PRO A 664 -16.90 0.37 -6.52
N ARG A 665 -16.18 0.02 -7.61
CA ARG A 665 -16.21 0.74 -8.89
C ARG A 665 -17.56 0.55 -9.58
N LYS A 666 -17.96 1.52 -10.39
CA LYS A 666 -19.30 1.55 -11.03
C LYS A 666 -19.27 1.92 -12.50
N VAL A 667 -18.20 2.56 -12.98
CA VAL A 667 -18.10 3.07 -14.35
C VAL A 667 -16.82 2.57 -15.00
N ILE A 668 -16.93 2.10 -16.25
CA ILE A 668 -15.80 1.83 -17.14
C ILE A 668 -15.84 2.89 -18.25
N VAL A 669 -14.76 3.63 -18.40
CA VAL A 669 -14.53 4.59 -19.47
C VAL A 669 -13.49 4.01 -20.41
N LEU A 670 -13.82 3.93 -21.69
CA LEU A 670 -12.98 3.32 -22.72
C LEU A 670 -12.56 4.37 -23.73
N ASP A 671 -11.28 4.34 -24.14
CA ASP A 671 -10.91 4.90 -25.43
C ASP A 671 -11.44 4.04 -26.59
N CYS A 672 -11.44 4.59 -27.80
CA CYS A 672 -11.93 3.91 -29.00
C CYS A 672 -10.79 3.37 -29.86
N ASP A 673 -10.06 4.24 -30.56
CA ASP A 673 -8.96 3.83 -31.43
C ASP A 673 -7.85 3.16 -30.62
N GLN A 674 -7.26 2.08 -31.18
CA GLN A 674 -6.21 1.27 -30.56
C GLN A 674 -6.59 0.57 -29.23
N THR A 675 -7.79 0.82 -28.72
CA THR A 675 -8.32 0.22 -27.49
C THR A 675 -9.50 -0.71 -27.76
N LEU A 676 -10.58 -0.23 -28.40
CA LEU A 676 -11.75 -1.06 -28.77
C LEU A 676 -11.57 -1.80 -30.09
N TRP A 677 -10.70 -1.29 -30.96
CA TRP A 677 -10.32 -1.84 -32.26
C TRP A 677 -8.90 -1.38 -32.61
N GLN A 678 -8.30 -2.03 -33.60
CA GLN A 678 -7.03 -1.59 -34.18
C GLN A 678 -7.29 -0.66 -35.36
N GLY A 679 -6.52 0.42 -35.47
CA GLY A 679 -6.65 1.45 -36.51
C GLY A 679 -7.26 2.75 -35.98
N VAL A 680 -7.23 3.78 -36.83
CA VAL A 680 -7.75 5.13 -36.55
C VAL A 680 -8.99 5.35 -37.39
N CYS A 681 -10.17 5.44 -36.77
CA CYS A 681 -11.43 5.39 -37.54
C CYS A 681 -11.59 6.53 -38.55
N GLY A 682 -11.05 7.72 -38.26
CA GLY A 682 -11.09 8.87 -39.16
C GLY A 682 -10.16 8.76 -40.38
N GLU A 683 -9.15 7.89 -40.32
CA GLU A 683 -8.19 7.68 -41.42
C GLU A 683 -8.50 6.41 -42.21
N ASP A 684 -8.78 5.32 -41.49
CA ASP A 684 -8.99 3.98 -42.07
C ASP A 684 -10.44 3.74 -42.51
N GLY A 685 -11.38 4.56 -42.03
CA GLY A 685 -12.81 4.39 -42.25
C GLY A 685 -13.40 3.14 -41.60
N VAL A 686 -14.71 2.95 -41.73
CA VAL A 686 -15.44 1.90 -41.00
C VAL A 686 -14.95 0.49 -41.27
N LEU A 687 -14.59 0.14 -42.51
CA LEU A 687 -14.13 -1.23 -42.83
C LEU A 687 -12.61 -1.40 -42.72
N GLY A 688 -11.87 -0.30 -42.48
CA GLY A 688 -10.41 -0.33 -42.34
C GLY A 688 -9.96 -0.62 -40.91
N VAL A 689 -10.76 -0.27 -39.90
CA VAL A 689 -10.49 -0.67 -38.51
C VAL A 689 -10.69 -2.18 -38.34
N LYS A 690 -9.82 -2.82 -37.54
CA LYS A 690 -9.82 -4.28 -37.34
C LYS A 690 -10.23 -4.65 -35.93
N ILE A 691 -11.15 -5.60 -35.81
CA ILE A 691 -11.64 -6.12 -34.52
C ILE A 691 -11.30 -7.59 -34.41
N ASP A 692 -10.00 -7.86 -34.30
CA ASP A 692 -9.45 -9.21 -34.15
C ASP A 692 -9.71 -9.78 -32.75
N SER A 693 -9.31 -11.04 -32.54
CA SER A 693 -9.58 -11.80 -31.31
C SER A 693 -9.31 -11.05 -29.99
N PRO A 694 -8.18 -10.31 -29.81
CA PRO A 694 -7.91 -9.59 -28.57
C PRO A 694 -8.92 -8.48 -28.26
N TYR A 695 -9.30 -7.69 -29.28
CA TYR A 695 -10.26 -6.60 -29.16
C TYR A 695 -11.68 -7.13 -28.95
N LYS A 696 -12.06 -8.23 -29.63
CA LYS A 696 -13.33 -8.92 -29.36
C LYS A 696 -13.39 -9.42 -27.92
N ALA A 697 -12.30 -9.93 -27.37
CA ALA A 697 -12.24 -10.38 -25.98
C ALA A 697 -12.43 -9.22 -25.00
N LEU A 698 -11.82 -8.05 -25.24
CA LEU A 698 -12.10 -6.83 -24.46
C LEU A 698 -13.59 -6.47 -24.51
N GLN A 699 -14.16 -6.41 -25.71
CA GLN A 699 -15.56 -6.03 -25.88
C GLN A 699 -16.53 -7.01 -25.20
N HIS A 700 -16.29 -8.33 -25.30
CA HIS A 700 -17.05 -9.33 -24.56
C HIS A 700 -16.90 -9.20 -23.04
N PHE A 701 -15.69 -8.90 -22.56
CA PHE A 701 -15.44 -8.64 -21.15
C PHE A 701 -16.23 -7.42 -20.66
N VAL A 702 -16.13 -6.29 -21.37
CA VAL A 702 -16.88 -5.06 -21.05
C VAL A 702 -18.38 -5.31 -21.08
N LEU A 703 -18.88 -6.08 -22.06
CA LEU A 703 -20.29 -6.45 -22.14
C LEU A 703 -20.73 -7.32 -20.95
N SER A 704 -19.88 -8.25 -20.51
CA SER A 704 -20.11 -9.00 -19.27
C SER A 704 -20.20 -8.05 -18.06
N GLN A 705 -19.28 -7.09 -17.93
CA GLN A 705 -19.32 -6.09 -16.86
C GLN A 705 -20.58 -5.23 -16.91
N TYR A 706 -21.07 -4.88 -18.10
CA TYR A 706 -22.34 -4.19 -18.30
C TYR A 706 -23.53 -5.00 -17.78
N HIS A 707 -23.62 -6.29 -18.12
CA HIS A 707 -24.67 -7.19 -17.60
C HIS A 707 -24.57 -7.41 -16.08
N GLN A 708 -23.39 -7.17 -15.51
CA GLN A 708 -23.13 -7.20 -14.07
C GLN A 708 -23.40 -5.85 -13.38
N GLY A 709 -23.83 -4.81 -14.12
CA GLY A 709 -24.31 -3.55 -13.55
C GLY A 709 -23.31 -2.38 -13.60
N MET A 710 -22.19 -2.53 -14.32
CA MET A 710 -21.27 -1.42 -14.59
C MET A 710 -21.84 -0.50 -15.68
N LEU A 711 -21.64 0.80 -15.52
CA LEU A 711 -21.95 1.79 -16.56
C LEU A 711 -20.77 1.87 -17.53
N ILE A 712 -21.04 1.87 -18.84
CA ILE A 712 -20.01 1.95 -19.86
C ILE A 712 -20.06 3.33 -20.51
N CYS A 713 -18.91 4.00 -20.59
CA CYS A 713 -18.74 5.30 -21.21
C CYS A 713 -17.58 5.28 -22.21
N LEU A 714 -17.62 6.20 -23.18
CA LEU A 714 -16.51 6.42 -24.11
C LEU A 714 -15.85 7.76 -23.83
N CYS A 715 -14.53 7.82 -23.90
CA CYS A 715 -13.75 9.05 -23.82
C CYS A 715 -12.59 8.98 -24.81
N SER A 716 -12.81 9.52 -26.01
CA SER A 716 -11.89 9.34 -27.15
C SER A 716 -11.64 10.66 -27.89
N LYS A 717 -10.45 10.79 -28.49
CA LYS A 717 -10.03 12.00 -29.21
C LYS A 717 -10.29 11.84 -30.71
N ASN A 718 -11.56 11.84 -31.07
CA ASN A 718 -12.03 11.58 -32.43
C ASN A 718 -13.15 12.54 -32.81
N ASN A 719 -13.56 12.51 -34.09
CA ASN A 719 -14.85 13.06 -34.48
C ASN A 719 -15.95 12.08 -34.07
N GLU A 720 -17.04 12.62 -33.53
CA GLU A 720 -18.16 11.83 -33.03
C GLU A 720 -18.83 11.01 -34.14
N GLU A 721 -19.04 11.60 -35.32
CA GLU A 721 -19.69 10.93 -36.45
C GLU A 721 -18.95 9.66 -36.89
N ASP A 722 -17.61 9.72 -37.00
CA ASP A 722 -16.77 8.59 -37.43
C ASP A 722 -16.87 7.40 -36.46
N VAL A 723 -16.79 7.68 -35.15
CA VAL A 723 -16.90 6.65 -34.11
C VAL A 723 -18.30 6.03 -34.11
N LEU A 724 -19.35 6.85 -34.18
CA LEU A 724 -20.73 6.35 -34.25
C LEU A 724 -20.96 5.51 -35.50
N GLU A 725 -20.33 5.86 -36.63
CA GLU A 725 -20.43 5.10 -37.86
C GLU A 725 -19.83 3.68 -37.70
N VAL A 726 -18.68 3.54 -37.04
CA VAL A 726 -18.08 2.24 -36.71
C VAL A 726 -19.04 1.40 -35.87
N PHE A 727 -19.61 1.95 -34.79
CA PHE A 727 -20.55 1.23 -33.94
C PHE A 727 -21.81 0.75 -34.69
N ASN A 728 -22.29 1.55 -35.66
CA ASN A 728 -23.50 1.26 -36.41
C ASN A 728 -23.30 0.30 -37.58
N LYS A 729 -22.17 0.42 -38.31
CA LYS A 729 -21.98 -0.24 -39.59
C LYS A 729 -20.94 -1.37 -39.56
N HIS A 730 -20.02 -1.42 -38.59
CA HIS A 730 -18.98 -2.46 -38.55
C HIS A 730 -19.59 -3.82 -38.13
N PRO A 731 -19.48 -4.89 -38.96
CA PRO A 731 -20.17 -6.16 -38.70
C PRO A 731 -19.63 -6.90 -37.47
N GLU A 732 -18.34 -6.75 -37.17
CA GLU A 732 -17.69 -7.45 -36.06
C GLU A 732 -17.76 -6.72 -34.70
N MET A 733 -18.41 -5.55 -34.62
CA MET A 733 -18.59 -4.84 -33.35
C MET A 733 -19.50 -5.65 -32.42
N VAL A 734 -18.98 -6.00 -31.24
CA VAL A 734 -19.71 -6.73 -30.19
C VAL A 734 -20.44 -5.74 -29.29
N LEU A 735 -19.76 -4.67 -28.86
CA LEU A 735 -20.42 -3.56 -28.17
C LEU A 735 -21.31 -2.79 -29.14
N LYS A 736 -22.44 -2.29 -28.63
CA LYS A 736 -23.47 -1.56 -29.37
C LYS A 736 -23.74 -0.25 -28.64
N LEU A 737 -24.22 0.76 -29.35
CA LEU A 737 -24.51 2.08 -28.74
C LEU A 737 -25.51 1.96 -27.59
N GLU A 738 -26.41 0.98 -27.61
CA GLU A 738 -27.32 0.71 -26.49
C GLU A 738 -26.61 0.30 -25.19
N HIS A 739 -25.37 -0.20 -25.25
CA HIS A 739 -24.57 -0.51 -24.07
C HIS A 739 -23.86 0.71 -23.48
N ILE A 740 -23.74 1.81 -24.24
CA ILE A 740 -23.04 3.03 -23.84
C ILE A 740 -24.04 3.98 -23.16
N VAL A 741 -23.68 4.47 -21.96
CA VAL A 741 -24.54 5.33 -21.13
C VAL A 741 -24.28 6.81 -21.40
N ALA A 742 -23.02 7.19 -21.63
CA ALA A 742 -22.60 8.54 -21.98
C ALA A 742 -21.24 8.48 -22.70
N TRP A 743 -20.92 9.48 -23.52
CA TRP A 743 -19.61 9.57 -24.16
C TRP A 743 -19.10 11.00 -24.27
N ARG A 744 -17.78 11.13 -24.43
CA ARG A 744 -17.06 12.35 -24.79
C ARG A 744 -16.13 12.02 -25.93
N ILE A 745 -16.59 12.29 -27.15
CA ILE A 745 -15.83 12.05 -28.37
C ILE A 745 -15.55 13.43 -28.97
N ASN A 746 -14.40 13.99 -28.63
CA ASN A 746 -13.99 15.33 -29.03
C ASN A 746 -12.48 15.50 -28.79
N TRP A 747 -11.92 16.64 -29.23
CA TRP A 747 -10.49 16.92 -29.13
C TRP A 747 -10.03 17.54 -27.80
N GLN A 748 -10.88 17.58 -26.76
CA GLN A 748 -10.50 18.06 -25.43
C GLN A 748 -9.62 17.02 -24.69
N HIS A 749 -8.98 17.45 -23.60
CA HIS A 749 -8.20 16.55 -22.75
C HIS A 749 -9.10 15.46 -22.13
N LYS A 750 -8.65 14.19 -22.17
CA LYS A 750 -9.41 13.06 -21.63
C LYS A 750 -9.69 13.24 -20.12
N SER A 751 -8.79 13.90 -19.38
CA SER A 751 -9.00 14.27 -17.97
C SER A 751 -10.23 15.15 -17.76
N GLU A 752 -10.37 16.21 -18.56
CA GLU A 752 -11.51 17.12 -18.48
C GLU A 752 -12.81 16.42 -18.90
N ASN A 753 -12.74 15.61 -19.94
CA ASN A 753 -13.86 14.81 -20.41
C ASN A 753 -14.34 13.81 -19.34
N ILE A 754 -13.43 13.06 -18.70
CA ILE A 754 -13.76 12.15 -17.60
C ILE A 754 -14.34 12.92 -16.40
N TYR A 755 -13.74 14.05 -16.03
CA TYR A 755 -14.30 14.90 -14.98
C TYR A 755 -15.73 15.36 -15.33
N SER A 756 -16.00 15.74 -16.58
CA SER A 756 -17.35 16.10 -17.01
C SER A 756 -18.34 14.94 -16.92
N LEU A 757 -17.90 13.71 -17.23
CA LEU A 757 -18.71 12.49 -17.07
C LEU A 757 -19.07 12.26 -15.60
N THR A 758 -18.19 12.61 -14.64
CA THR A 758 -18.54 12.51 -13.21
C THR A 758 -19.68 13.42 -12.81
N GLN A 759 -19.76 14.61 -13.41
CA GLN A 759 -20.82 15.59 -13.14
C GLN A 759 -22.16 15.14 -13.73
N GLU A 760 -22.14 14.65 -14.97
CA GLU A 760 -23.32 14.09 -15.63
C GLU A 760 -23.84 12.85 -14.90
N LEU A 761 -22.93 11.93 -14.58
CA LEU A 761 -23.25 10.69 -13.88
C LEU A 761 -23.39 10.87 -12.36
N LYS A 762 -23.22 12.06 -11.78
CA LYS A 762 -23.33 12.30 -10.33
C LYS A 762 -22.63 11.24 -9.47
N LEU A 763 -21.46 10.78 -9.91
CA LEU A 763 -20.64 9.76 -9.27
C LEU A 763 -19.25 10.34 -8.99
N GLY A 764 -18.62 9.95 -7.87
CA GLY A 764 -17.25 10.37 -7.55
C GLY A 764 -16.22 9.75 -8.50
N LEU A 765 -15.09 10.42 -8.70
CA LEU A 765 -13.97 9.92 -9.53
C LEU A 765 -13.46 8.54 -9.05
N ASP A 766 -13.54 8.26 -7.75
CA ASP A 766 -13.20 6.97 -7.14
C ASP A 766 -14.08 5.79 -7.62
N SER A 767 -15.19 6.07 -8.30
CA SER A 767 -16.08 5.06 -8.90
C SER A 767 -15.71 4.70 -10.35
N PHE A 768 -14.74 5.39 -10.97
CA PHE A 768 -14.40 5.25 -12.39
C PHE A 768 -13.16 4.36 -12.59
N ILE A 769 -13.20 3.59 -13.68
CA ILE A 769 -12.08 2.85 -14.26
C ILE A 769 -11.88 3.39 -15.67
N PHE A 770 -10.68 3.78 -16.03
CA PHE A 770 -10.33 4.27 -17.36
C PHE A 770 -9.36 3.28 -18.03
N ILE A 771 -9.67 2.88 -19.25
CA ILE A 771 -8.87 1.93 -20.04
C ILE A 771 -8.48 2.60 -21.36
N ASP A 772 -7.19 2.63 -21.62
CA ASP A 772 -6.57 3.29 -22.77
C ASP A 772 -5.23 2.60 -23.09
N ASP A 773 -4.84 2.53 -24.35
CA ASP A 773 -3.53 2.01 -24.79
C ASP A 773 -2.42 3.06 -24.73
N SER A 774 -2.78 4.35 -24.69
CA SER A 774 -1.85 5.47 -24.65
C SER A 774 -1.31 5.71 -23.24
N SER A 775 -0.01 5.41 -23.08
CA SER A 775 0.72 5.71 -21.84
C SER A 775 0.70 7.20 -21.45
N LEU A 776 0.62 8.11 -22.44
CA LEU A 776 0.55 9.55 -22.19
C LEU A 776 -0.80 9.97 -21.61
N GLU A 777 -1.90 9.49 -22.19
CA GLU A 777 -3.25 9.79 -21.70
C GLU A 777 -3.45 9.17 -20.31
N CYS A 778 -3.00 7.93 -20.11
CA CYS A 778 -3.02 7.29 -18.80
C CYS A 778 -2.25 8.09 -17.74
N ALA A 779 -1.01 8.50 -18.03
CA ALA A 779 -0.20 9.29 -17.11
C ALA A 779 -0.83 10.65 -16.78
N GLN A 780 -1.52 11.27 -17.75
CA GLN A 780 -2.25 12.51 -17.52
C GLN A 780 -3.43 12.31 -16.57
N ILE A 781 -4.25 11.26 -16.74
CA ILE A 781 -5.34 10.94 -15.82
C ILE A 781 -4.80 10.65 -14.41
N GLU A 782 -3.77 9.81 -14.29
CA GLU A 782 -3.16 9.48 -12.99
C GLU A 782 -2.61 10.72 -12.25
N SER A 783 -2.08 11.70 -12.99
CA SER A 783 -1.55 12.93 -12.40
C SER A 783 -2.63 13.92 -11.97
N LEU A 784 -3.72 14.06 -12.74
CA LEU A 784 -4.76 15.08 -12.50
C LEU A 784 -5.94 14.56 -11.69
N HIS A 785 -6.27 13.28 -11.86
CA HIS A 785 -7.40 12.58 -11.24
C HIS A 785 -6.96 11.21 -10.68
N PRO A 786 -6.07 11.19 -9.67
CA PRO A 786 -5.52 9.96 -9.11
C PRO A 786 -6.57 9.03 -8.48
N GLU A 787 -7.79 9.50 -8.25
CA GLU A 787 -8.92 8.69 -7.77
C GLU A 787 -9.48 7.73 -8.84
N VAL A 788 -9.27 8.03 -10.12
CA VAL A 788 -9.68 7.18 -11.25
C VAL A 788 -8.71 6.01 -11.40
N LEU A 789 -9.23 4.77 -11.41
CA LEU A 789 -8.40 3.60 -11.70
C LEU A 789 -8.04 3.61 -13.17
N THR A 790 -6.80 3.98 -13.46
CA THR A 790 -6.28 4.03 -14.82
C THR A 790 -5.56 2.74 -15.15
N LEU A 791 -5.92 2.12 -16.27
CA LEU A 791 -5.39 0.84 -16.76
C LEU A 791 -4.79 1.03 -18.15
N LEU A 792 -3.46 0.98 -18.22
CA LEU A 792 -2.73 0.94 -19.48
C LEU A 792 -2.89 -0.44 -20.12
N LEU A 793 -3.56 -0.50 -21.27
CA LEU A 793 -3.89 -1.76 -21.93
C LEU A 793 -2.72 -2.27 -22.79
N ASP A 794 -2.24 -3.48 -22.50
CA ASP A 794 -1.36 -4.24 -23.43
C ASP A 794 -2.22 -5.10 -24.35
N THR A 795 -2.28 -4.72 -25.63
CA THR A 795 -3.12 -5.35 -26.66
C THR A 795 -2.76 -6.82 -26.90
N ASN A 796 -1.56 -7.28 -26.52
CA ASN A 796 -1.13 -8.67 -26.71
C ASN A 796 -1.63 -9.61 -25.60
N LYS A 797 -2.11 -9.08 -24.46
CA LYS A 797 -2.40 -9.87 -23.25
C LYS A 797 -3.76 -9.56 -22.64
N ILE A 798 -4.65 -8.86 -23.36
CA ILE A 798 -5.94 -8.37 -22.87
C ILE A 798 -6.71 -9.37 -21.99
N PRO A 799 -6.99 -10.62 -22.40
CA PRO A 799 -7.83 -11.52 -21.59
C PRO A 799 -7.17 -11.85 -20.24
N ARG A 800 -5.86 -12.15 -20.25
CA ARG A 800 -5.10 -12.47 -19.04
C ARG A 800 -4.98 -11.24 -18.14
N PHE A 801 -4.69 -10.08 -18.72
CA PHE A 801 -4.55 -8.82 -18.01
C PHE A 801 -5.84 -8.46 -17.25
N LEU A 802 -6.99 -8.42 -17.94
CA LEU A 802 -8.28 -8.05 -17.33
C LEU A 802 -8.71 -9.04 -16.24
N ASN A 803 -8.44 -10.34 -16.41
CA ASN A 803 -8.77 -11.37 -15.42
C ASN A 803 -8.02 -11.20 -14.08
N HIS A 804 -6.94 -10.43 -14.08
CA HIS A 804 -6.09 -10.17 -12.91
C HIS A 804 -6.21 -8.74 -12.37
N ILE A 805 -7.07 -7.91 -12.95
CA ILE A 805 -7.48 -6.65 -12.34
C ILE A 805 -8.60 -6.93 -11.33
N TRP A 806 -8.23 -7.11 -10.06
CA TRP A 806 -9.14 -7.55 -8.99
C TRP A 806 -10.32 -6.59 -8.73
N ASP A 807 -10.22 -5.32 -9.13
CA ASP A 807 -11.31 -4.34 -9.03
C ASP A 807 -12.55 -4.73 -9.86
N PHE A 808 -12.39 -5.58 -10.89
CA PHE A 808 -13.51 -6.08 -11.68
C PHE A 808 -14.28 -7.23 -11.03
N ASP A 809 -13.80 -7.80 -9.92
CA ASP A 809 -14.52 -8.85 -9.21
C ASP A 809 -15.84 -8.34 -8.64
N HIS A 810 -16.86 -9.20 -8.62
CA HIS A 810 -18.16 -8.91 -7.98
C HIS A 810 -18.40 -9.88 -6.85
N LEU A 811 -18.63 -9.36 -5.64
CA LEU A 811 -18.86 -10.19 -4.45
C LEU A 811 -20.26 -10.80 -4.41
N LYS A 812 -21.29 -9.99 -4.73
CA LYS A 812 -22.70 -10.42 -4.88
C LYS A 812 -23.42 -9.49 -5.85
N LEU A 813 -24.12 -10.06 -6.83
CA LEU A 813 -24.90 -9.31 -7.83
C LEU A 813 -26.35 -9.14 -7.36
N THR A 814 -26.80 -7.91 -7.08
CA THR A 814 -28.21 -7.66 -6.77
C THR A 814 -29.04 -7.45 -8.04
N ARG A 815 -30.37 -7.66 -7.94
CA ARG A 815 -31.31 -7.35 -9.05
C ARG A 815 -31.28 -5.87 -9.45
N GLU A 816 -30.97 -4.97 -8.53
CA GLU A 816 -30.91 -3.53 -8.78
C GLU A 816 -29.59 -3.11 -9.43
N ASP A 817 -28.48 -3.78 -9.11
CA ASP A 817 -27.19 -3.57 -9.81
C ASP A 817 -27.33 -3.90 -11.30
N LYS A 818 -27.99 -5.01 -11.64
CA LYS A 818 -28.28 -5.38 -13.04
C LYS A 818 -29.17 -4.38 -13.78
N ARG A 819 -29.95 -3.55 -13.07
CA ARG A 819 -30.85 -2.54 -13.65
C ARG A 819 -30.28 -1.13 -13.65
N ARG A 820 -29.06 -0.92 -13.13
CA ARG A 820 -28.46 0.40 -12.94
C ARG A 820 -28.31 1.21 -14.23
N SER A 821 -27.95 0.56 -15.33
CA SER A 821 -27.83 1.20 -16.65
C SER A 821 -29.18 1.69 -17.18
N ILE A 822 -30.24 0.89 -17.01
CA ILE A 822 -31.62 1.24 -17.40
C ILE A 822 -32.10 2.44 -16.57
N LEU A 823 -31.94 2.38 -15.24
CA LEU A 823 -32.27 3.47 -14.32
C LEU A 823 -31.59 4.79 -14.70
N TYR A 824 -30.35 4.74 -15.20
CA TYR A 824 -29.62 5.92 -15.66
C TYR A 824 -30.27 6.55 -16.88
N LYS A 825 -30.61 5.73 -17.89
CA LYS A 825 -31.29 6.20 -19.10
C LYS A 825 -32.66 6.79 -18.80
N GLU A 826 -33.41 6.15 -17.89
CA GLU A 826 -34.69 6.68 -17.43
C GLU A 826 -34.53 8.02 -16.69
N ASN A 827 -33.49 8.18 -15.86
CA ASN A 827 -33.20 9.45 -15.18
C ASN A 827 -32.83 10.58 -16.16
N LEU A 828 -32.05 10.27 -17.20
CA LEU A 828 -31.74 11.24 -18.25
C LEU A 828 -33.03 11.71 -18.97
N ALA A 829 -33.93 10.78 -19.29
CA ALA A 829 -35.24 11.12 -19.86
C ALA A 829 -36.09 12.00 -18.93
N ARG A 830 -36.03 11.78 -17.61
CA ARG A 830 -36.69 12.62 -16.60
C ARG A 830 -36.06 14.02 -16.52
N GLU A 831 -34.74 14.14 -16.62
CA GLU A 831 -34.05 15.44 -16.64
C GLU A 831 -34.36 16.24 -17.90
N LEU A 832 -34.41 15.60 -19.07
CA LEU A 832 -34.84 16.24 -20.32
C LEU A 832 -36.29 16.75 -20.21
N LEU A 833 -37.20 15.96 -19.62
CA LEU A 833 -38.57 16.41 -19.34
C LEU A 833 -38.60 17.61 -18.37
N SER A 834 -37.76 17.59 -17.33
CA SER A 834 -37.64 18.71 -16.40
C SER A 834 -37.14 19.99 -17.08
N GLN A 835 -36.28 19.89 -18.09
CA GLN A 835 -35.80 21.04 -18.86
C GLN A 835 -36.84 21.57 -19.85
N GLN A 836 -37.76 20.70 -20.30
CA GLN A 836 -38.82 21.04 -21.25
C GLN A 836 -40.10 21.59 -20.59
N THR A 837 -40.21 21.52 -19.27
CA THR A 837 -41.42 21.93 -18.51
C THR A 837 -41.23 23.27 -17.82
N THR A 838 -42.28 24.09 -17.77
CA THR A 838 -42.17 25.50 -17.33
C THR A 838 -42.34 25.69 -15.82
N SER A 839 -42.95 24.71 -15.13
CA SER A 839 -43.14 24.75 -13.67
C SER A 839 -42.96 23.37 -13.03
N LEU A 840 -42.56 23.33 -11.75
CA LEU A 840 -42.44 22.08 -10.99
C LEU A 840 -43.78 21.34 -10.90
N LYS A 841 -44.89 22.09 -10.83
CA LYS A 841 -46.25 21.52 -10.83
C LYS A 841 -46.57 20.82 -12.15
N GLU A 842 -46.23 21.44 -13.28
CA GLU A 842 -46.39 20.85 -14.62
C GLU A 842 -45.49 19.63 -14.81
N PHE A 843 -44.23 19.71 -14.37
CA PHE A 843 -43.28 18.60 -14.39
C PHE A 843 -43.82 17.38 -13.62
N LEU A 844 -44.27 17.56 -12.37
CA LEU A 844 -44.79 16.47 -11.55
C LEU A 844 -46.09 15.88 -12.11
N ALA A 845 -46.96 16.71 -12.69
CA ALA A 845 -48.18 16.25 -13.36
C ALA A 845 -47.85 15.39 -14.60
N GLN A 846 -46.86 15.80 -15.40
CA GLN A 846 -46.42 15.04 -16.57
C GLN A 846 -45.60 13.78 -16.22
N LEU A 847 -44.94 13.75 -15.05
CA LEU A 847 -44.21 12.59 -14.55
C LEU A 847 -45.15 11.41 -14.27
N ASN A 848 -46.38 11.70 -13.81
CA ASN A 848 -47.38 10.71 -13.38
C ASN A 848 -46.83 9.76 -12.30
N LEU A 849 -46.30 10.36 -11.21
CA LEU A 849 -45.69 9.62 -10.11
C LEU A 849 -46.74 8.84 -9.32
N GLN A 850 -46.53 7.52 -9.21
CA GLN A 850 -47.30 6.60 -8.38
C GLN A 850 -46.42 6.19 -7.20
N VAL A 851 -46.95 6.28 -5.98
CA VAL A 851 -46.24 5.89 -4.75
C VAL A 851 -47.09 4.87 -4.01
N THR A 852 -46.48 3.76 -3.63
CA THR A 852 -47.11 2.74 -2.78
C THR A 852 -46.34 2.63 -1.46
N ILE A 853 -47.08 2.51 -0.36
CA ILE A 853 -46.53 2.32 0.98
C ILE A 853 -47.20 1.11 1.61
N ASP A 854 -46.46 0.01 1.69
CA ASP A 854 -46.96 -1.29 2.11
C ASP A 854 -46.13 -1.86 3.27
N PRO A 855 -46.67 -2.80 4.07
CA PRO A 855 -45.89 -3.59 5.01
C PRO A 855 -44.72 -4.30 4.34
N MET A 856 -43.56 -4.30 5.01
CA MET A 856 -42.36 -4.98 4.51
C MET A 856 -42.60 -6.49 4.34
N LYS A 857 -42.26 -7.03 3.17
CA LYS A 857 -42.26 -8.47 2.90
C LYS A 857 -40.91 -9.10 3.32
N PRO A 858 -40.86 -10.41 3.66
CA PRO A 858 -39.62 -11.08 4.05
C PRO A 858 -38.48 -10.96 3.03
N GLU A 859 -38.82 -10.97 1.73
CA GLU A 859 -37.87 -10.81 0.62
C GLU A 859 -37.23 -9.41 0.52
N GLN A 860 -37.77 -8.41 1.23
CA GLN A 860 -37.31 -7.02 1.21
C GLN A 860 -36.38 -6.66 2.39
N VAL A 861 -36.18 -7.57 3.35
CA VAL A 861 -35.34 -7.35 4.56
C VAL A 861 -33.94 -6.83 4.20
N ASN A 862 -33.26 -7.54 3.28
CA ASN A 862 -31.92 -7.15 2.80
C ASN A 862 -31.89 -5.73 2.23
N ARG A 863 -32.97 -5.33 1.55
CA ARG A 863 -33.04 -4.01 0.92
C ARG A 863 -33.28 -2.92 1.96
N VAL A 864 -34.13 -3.18 2.94
CA VAL A 864 -34.37 -2.25 4.06
C VAL A 864 -33.08 -2.02 4.85
N ALA A 865 -32.35 -3.08 5.20
CA ALA A 865 -31.06 -2.97 5.88
C ALA A 865 -30.04 -2.16 5.06
N GLN A 866 -29.88 -2.47 3.76
CA GLN A 866 -29.01 -1.69 2.87
C GLN A 866 -29.35 -0.20 2.83
N LEU A 867 -30.64 0.15 2.87
CA LEU A 867 -31.06 1.55 2.87
C LEU A 867 -30.73 2.26 4.20
N THR A 868 -30.83 1.56 5.33
CA THR A 868 -30.39 2.12 6.63
C THR A 868 -28.87 2.30 6.72
N GLN A 869 -28.10 1.43 6.05
CA GLN A 869 -26.63 1.52 5.98
C GLN A 869 -26.15 2.61 5.03
N ARG A 870 -26.96 3.01 4.05
CA ARG A 870 -26.66 4.11 3.14
C ARG A 870 -27.06 5.44 3.79
N THR A 871 -26.10 6.10 4.44
CA THR A 871 -26.27 7.40 5.11
C THR A 871 -26.40 8.58 4.12
N ASN A 872 -27.24 8.48 3.09
CA ASN A 872 -27.41 9.51 2.06
C ASN A 872 -28.57 10.45 2.39
N GLN A 873 -28.24 11.68 2.81
CA GLN A 873 -28.93 12.96 2.61
C GLN A 873 -30.39 13.17 3.11
N PHE A 874 -31.28 12.18 3.20
CA PHE A 874 -32.60 12.33 3.83
C PHE A 874 -32.90 11.16 4.80
N ASN A 875 -32.50 11.34 6.05
CA ASN A 875 -32.71 10.38 7.15
C ASN A 875 -32.82 11.15 8.47
N LEU A 876 -33.85 10.86 9.28
CA LEU A 876 -34.09 11.60 10.53
C LEU A 876 -33.13 11.24 11.66
N THR A 877 -32.75 9.97 11.81
CA THR A 877 -32.06 9.45 13.01
C THR A 877 -30.70 8.82 12.72
N ALA A 878 -30.39 8.55 11.45
CA ALA A 878 -29.14 7.91 10.99
C ALA A 878 -28.85 6.54 11.65
N ILE A 879 -29.87 5.86 12.17
CA ILE A 879 -29.75 4.53 12.75
C ILE A 879 -29.44 3.52 11.64
N ILE A 880 -28.30 2.83 11.77
CA ILE A 880 -27.83 1.81 10.85
C ILE A 880 -28.31 0.44 11.35
N ARG A 881 -28.89 -0.37 10.46
CA ARG A 881 -29.34 -1.72 10.77
C ARG A 881 -28.79 -2.77 9.81
N ASN A 882 -28.49 -3.94 10.33
CA ASN A 882 -28.23 -5.14 9.54
C ASN A 882 -29.51 -5.96 9.30
N ASP A 883 -29.42 -6.97 8.43
CA ASP A 883 -30.56 -7.81 8.04
C ASP A 883 -31.23 -8.46 9.26
N SER A 884 -30.44 -8.97 10.22
CA SER A 884 -30.94 -9.63 11.43
C SER A 884 -31.71 -8.67 12.35
N GLU A 885 -31.25 -7.42 12.47
CA GLU A 885 -31.93 -6.41 13.28
C GLU A 885 -33.27 -5.99 12.68
N VAL A 886 -33.33 -5.83 11.36
CA VAL A 886 -34.59 -5.55 10.63
C VAL A 886 -35.56 -6.71 10.78
N GLU A 887 -35.07 -7.95 10.66
CA GLU A 887 -35.89 -9.15 10.82
C GLU A 887 -36.42 -9.30 12.25
N LYS A 888 -35.59 -9.08 13.27
CA LYS A 888 -36.02 -9.05 14.68
C LYS A 888 -37.10 -8.01 14.94
N LEU A 889 -36.92 -6.79 14.44
CA LEU A 889 -37.91 -5.72 14.58
C LEU A 889 -39.23 -6.08 13.89
N SER A 890 -39.19 -6.76 12.74
CA SER A 890 -40.39 -7.22 12.04
C SER A 890 -41.18 -8.29 12.83
N GLN A 891 -40.52 -9.01 13.73
CA GLN A 891 -41.10 -10.05 14.58
C GLN A 891 -41.50 -9.54 15.97
N GLN A 892 -41.06 -8.33 16.35
CA GLN A 892 -41.31 -7.75 17.66
C GLN A 892 -42.72 -7.14 17.72
N THR A 893 -43.50 -7.55 18.72
CA THR A 893 -44.84 -7.00 18.97
C THR A 893 -44.77 -5.51 19.31
N GLY A 894 -45.47 -4.68 18.55
CA GLY A 894 -45.53 -3.22 18.76
C GLY A 894 -44.76 -2.41 17.72
N PHE A 895 -43.91 -3.06 16.91
CA PHE A 895 -43.22 -2.41 15.80
C PHE A 895 -43.90 -2.68 14.46
N GLN A 896 -43.88 -1.69 13.56
CA GLN A 896 -44.34 -1.83 12.19
C GLN A 896 -43.29 -1.28 11.23
N ILE A 897 -42.93 -2.07 10.21
CA ILE A 897 -41.99 -1.70 9.16
C ILE A 897 -42.76 -1.56 7.85
N LEU A 898 -42.67 -0.38 7.24
CA LEU A 898 -43.27 -0.06 5.96
C LEU A 898 -42.19 0.26 4.94
N VAL A 899 -42.42 -0.20 3.71
CA VAL A 899 -41.55 0.07 2.56
C VAL A 899 -42.27 1.01 1.61
N VAL A 900 -41.52 1.92 1.02
CA VAL A 900 -42.02 2.92 0.07
C VAL A 900 -41.47 2.58 -1.30
N GLU A 901 -42.35 2.30 -2.25
CA GLU A 901 -42.00 2.10 -3.66
C GLU A 901 -42.59 3.25 -4.49
N ALA A 902 -41.88 3.65 -5.54
CA ALA A 902 -42.33 4.71 -6.42
C ALA A 902 -42.10 4.34 -7.89
N LYS A 903 -43.02 4.74 -8.76
CA LYS A 903 -42.96 4.50 -10.20
C LYS A 903 -43.46 5.72 -10.97
N ASP A 904 -42.92 5.99 -12.15
CA ASP A 904 -43.42 7.02 -13.05
C ASP A 904 -43.61 6.50 -14.48
N ARG A 905 -43.93 7.41 -15.42
CA ARG A 905 -44.14 7.06 -16.83
C ARG A 905 -42.90 6.49 -17.54
N PHE A 906 -41.70 6.78 -17.06
CA PHE A 906 -40.45 6.36 -17.69
C PHE A 906 -39.95 5.04 -17.12
N GLY A 907 -40.25 4.75 -15.86
CA GLY A 907 -39.88 3.49 -15.23
C GLY A 907 -40.08 3.46 -13.71
N ASP A 908 -39.60 2.38 -13.10
CA ASP A 908 -39.79 2.08 -11.68
C ASP A 908 -38.57 2.53 -10.87
N TYR A 909 -38.78 3.32 -9.82
CA TYR A 909 -37.71 3.72 -8.90
C TYR A 909 -37.37 2.58 -7.92
N GLY A 910 -38.22 1.57 -7.81
CA GLY A 910 -38.16 0.48 -6.86
C GLY A 910 -38.39 0.95 -5.42
N LEU A 911 -37.88 0.18 -4.46
CA LEU A 911 -37.94 0.52 -3.05
C LEU A 911 -37.04 1.74 -2.78
N VAL A 912 -37.67 2.87 -2.49
CA VAL A 912 -37.07 4.20 -2.35
C VAL A 912 -37.04 4.71 -0.91
N GLY A 913 -37.86 4.19 0.00
CA GLY A 913 -37.92 4.65 1.38
C GLY A 913 -38.35 3.57 2.35
N VAL A 914 -38.12 3.83 3.64
CA VAL A 914 -38.49 2.94 4.75
C VAL A 914 -39.02 3.79 5.90
N ILE A 915 -40.10 3.31 6.52
CA ILE A 915 -40.66 3.86 7.75
C ILE A 915 -40.69 2.74 8.79
N ILE A 916 -40.08 2.97 9.95
CA ILE A 916 -40.19 2.08 11.12
C ILE A 916 -40.83 2.87 12.24
N VAL A 917 -41.92 2.34 12.79
CA VAL A 917 -42.66 2.95 13.88
C VAL A 917 -42.89 1.97 15.02
N GLU A 918 -42.99 2.50 16.23
CA GLU A 918 -43.40 1.79 17.43
C GLU A 918 -44.72 2.35 17.95
N LEU A 919 -45.65 1.44 18.28
CA LEU A 919 -46.96 1.77 18.84
C LEU A 919 -46.83 2.06 20.35
N GLY A 920 -46.87 3.34 20.71
CA GLY A 920 -46.91 3.79 22.10
C GLY A 920 -48.32 3.84 22.69
N LYS A 921 -48.42 4.28 23.95
CA LYS A 921 -49.71 4.42 24.67
C LYS A 921 -50.54 5.64 24.24
N GLU A 922 -49.87 6.75 23.91
CA GLU A 922 -50.53 8.02 23.57
C GLU A 922 -50.07 8.63 22.24
N ALA A 923 -48.94 8.13 21.70
CA ALA A 923 -48.31 8.63 20.48
C ALA A 923 -47.67 7.50 19.67
N LEU A 924 -47.67 7.65 18.34
CA LEU A 924 -46.92 6.80 17.42
C LEU A 924 -45.47 7.28 17.38
N GLN A 925 -44.51 6.44 17.77
CA GLN A 925 -43.09 6.83 17.79
C GLN A 925 -42.43 6.48 16.47
N VAL A 926 -41.81 7.46 15.82
CA VAL A 926 -41.06 7.26 14.58
C VAL A 926 -39.61 6.95 14.91
N ASP A 927 -39.23 5.70 14.73
CA ASP A 927 -37.86 5.22 14.92
C ASP A 927 -37.00 5.53 13.68
N THR A 928 -37.52 5.21 12.49
CA THR A 928 -36.82 5.40 11.23
C THR A 928 -37.73 6.02 10.20
N PHE A 929 -37.24 7.06 9.55
CA PHE A 929 -37.88 7.68 8.40
C PHE A 929 -36.79 8.08 7.42
N LEU A 930 -36.68 7.31 6.34
CA LEU A 930 -35.61 7.45 5.36
C LEU A 930 -36.18 7.46 3.94
N LEU A 931 -35.61 8.30 3.09
CA LEU A 931 -35.98 8.40 1.68
C LEU A 931 -34.73 8.57 0.84
N SER A 932 -34.67 7.85 -0.28
CA SER A 932 -33.61 7.96 -1.25
C SER A 932 -33.69 9.29 -2.01
N CYS A 933 -32.54 9.90 -2.30
CA CYS A 933 -32.43 11.16 -3.05
C CYS A 933 -33.14 11.13 -4.42
N ARG A 934 -33.32 9.94 -5.03
CA ARG A 934 -34.01 9.79 -6.32
C ARG A 934 -35.52 10.06 -6.29
N ALA A 935 -36.13 10.00 -5.11
CA ALA A 935 -37.55 10.25 -4.89
C ALA A 935 -37.84 11.56 -4.12
N LEU A 936 -36.78 12.20 -3.61
CA LEU A 936 -36.85 13.41 -2.79
C LEU A 936 -37.29 14.65 -3.59
N GLY A 937 -38.10 15.52 -2.97
CA GLY A 937 -38.52 16.80 -3.55
C GLY A 937 -39.66 16.67 -4.57
N ARG A 938 -40.33 15.51 -4.56
CA ARG A 938 -41.43 15.15 -5.48
C ARG A 938 -42.75 14.92 -4.75
N GLY A 939 -42.80 15.28 -3.47
CA GLY A 939 -43.97 15.07 -2.61
C GLY A 939 -44.04 13.70 -1.94
N VAL A 940 -43.08 12.80 -2.19
CA VAL A 940 -43.05 11.45 -1.58
C VAL A 940 -42.89 11.56 -0.07
N GLU A 941 -42.03 12.47 0.40
CA GLU A 941 -41.83 12.78 1.81
C GLU A 941 -43.12 13.23 2.53
N TYR A 942 -44.00 13.95 1.83
CA TYR A 942 -45.32 14.38 2.36
C TYR A 942 -46.30 13.21 2.43
N ILE A 943 -46.33 12.35 1.40
CA ILE A 943 -47.16 11.12 1.39
C ILE A 943 -46.76 10.19 2.52
N MET A 944 -45.45 10.02 2.74
CA MET A 944 -44.91 9.24 3.86
C MET A 944 -45.31 9.81 5.21
N ALA A 945 -45.25 11.13 5.39
CA ALA A 945 -45.67 11.79 6.63
C ALA A 945 -47.19 11.65 6.86
N ALA A 946 -48.02 11.82 5.83
CA ALA A 946 -49.46 11.60 5.91
C ALA A 946 -49.80 10.16 6.33
N LYS A 947 -49.02 9.17 5.85
CA LYS A 947 -49.18 7.76 6.25
C LYS A 947 -48.95 7.54 7.74
N LEU A 948 -48.04 8.27 8.38
CA LEU A 948 -47.87 8.22 9.84
C LEU A 948 -49.12 8.67 10.58
N GLY A 949 -49.77 9.74 10.10
CA GLY A 949 -51.04 10.24 10.66
C GLY A 949 -52.19 9.27 10.48
N GLU A 950 -52.23 8.58 9.33
CA GLU A 950 -53.20 7.51 9.08
C GLU A 950 -53.04 6.37 10.09
N ILE A 951 -51.81 5.88 10.29
CA ILE A 951 -51.50 4.80 11.24
C ILE A 951 -51.86 5.22 12.67
N ALA A 952 -51.49 6.44 13.08
CA ALA A 952 -51.83 6.95 14.40
C ALA A 952 -53.35 7.03 14.60
N THR A 953 -54.08 7.54 13.61
CA THR A 953 -55.56 7.65 13.66
C THR A 953 -56.24 6.29 13.71
N LEU A 954 -55.78 5.32 12.90
CA LEU A 954 -56.31 3.94 12.90
C LEU A 954 -56.09 3.24 14.24
N ASN A 955 -54.99 3.55 14.94
CA ASN A 955 -54.66 3.00 16.26
C ASN A 955 -55.15 3.88 17.42
N GLN A 956 -56.01 4.88 17.16
CA GLN A 956 -56.59 5.79 18.17
C GLN A 956 -55.54 6.58 18.99
N LEU A 957 -54.37 6.84 18.41
CA LEU A 957 -53.30 7.64 18.99
C LEU A 957 -53.51 9.13 18.68
N SER A 958 -53.28 9.99 19.67
CA SER A 958 -53.51 11.43 19.52
C SER A 958 -52.36 12.17 18.83
N TYR A 959 -51.16 11.61 18.89
CA TYR A 959 -49.94 12.25 18.41
C TYR A 959 -49.03 11.31 17.61
N VAL A 960 -48.16 11.90 16.80
CA VAL A 960 -47.00 11.27 16.17
C VAL A 960 -45.75 11.97 16.69
N ASP A 961 -44.86 11.21 17.32
CA ASP A 961 -43.60 11.68 17.88
C ASP A 961 -42.47 11.40 16.88
N ILE A 962 -41.92 12.46 16.29
CA ILE A 962 -40.86 12.38 15.28
C ILE A 962 -39.55 12.91 15.86
N VAL A 963 -38.54 12.05 15.97
CA VAL A 963 -37.22 12.43 16.48
C VAL A 963 -36.29 12.77 15.32
N TYR A 964 -35.59 13.88 15.42
CA TYR A 964 -34.54 14.31 14.49
C TYR A 964 -33.20 14.47 15.22
N HIS A 965 -32.19 13.77 14.69
CA HIS A 965 -30.80 13.84 15.13
C HIS A 965 -29.99 14.61 14.09
N GLU A 966 -29.41 15.74 14.45
CA GLU A 966 -28.64 16.55 13.52
C GLU A 966 -27.31 15.87 13.16
N THR A 967 -27.04 15.72 11.86
CA THR A 967 -25.76 15.20 11.36
C THR A 967 -25.29 16.06 10.19
N SER A 968 -23.99 15.99 9.84
CA SER A 968 -23.46 16.68 8.66
C SER A 968 -24.07 16.23 7.33
N LYS A 969 -24.83 15.13 7.34
CA LYS A 969 -25.35 14.44 6.14
C LYS A 969 -26.87 14.41 6.04
N ASN A 970 -27.67 15.04 6.90
CA ASN A 970 -29.15 14.97 6.83
C ASN A 970 -29.88 16.33 6.77
N LYS A 971 -29.23 17.33 6.17
CA LYS A 971 -29.78 18.68 5.96
C LYS A 971 -31.15 18.69 5.22
N PRO A 972 -31.37 17.93 4.12
CA PRO A 972 -32.69 17.86 3.48
C PRO A 972 -33.83 17.40 4.39
N ALA A 973 -33.57 16.47 5.32
CA ALA A 973 -34.57 16.05 6.30
C ALA A 973 -34.94 17.18 7.27
N LYS A 974 -33.95 17.97 7.69
CA LYS A 974 -34.16 19.16 8.52
C LYS A 974 -35.07 20.17 7.80
N GLU A 975 -34.75 20.48 6.54
CA GLU A 975 -35.52 21.45 5.74
C GLU A 975 -36.99 21.01 5.59
N PHE A 976 -37.24 19.73 5.33
CA PHE A 976 -38.59 19.17 5.28
C PHE A 976 -39.34 19.33 6.62
N LEU A 977 -38.75 18.90 7.75
CA LEU A 977 -39.41 18.98 9.05
C LEU A 977 -39.71 20.44 9.45
N PHE A 978 -38.77 21.36 9.20
CA PHE A 978 -38.94 22.77 9.51
C PHE A 978 -39.95 23.46 8.57
N THR A 979 -40.13 22.97 7.35
CA THR A 979 -41.17 23.48 6.44
C THR A 979 -42.55 22.92 6.78
N ALA A 980 -42.64 21.62 7.07
CA ALA A 980 -43.91 20.92 7.21
C ALA A 980 -44.53 21.02 8.62
N ILE A 981 -43.70 20.98 9.67
CA ILE A 981 -44.16 20.76 11.05
C ILE A 981 -43.41 21.60 12.11
N ALA A 982 -42.73 22.70 11.73
CA ALA A 982 -41.95 23.53 12.66
C ALA A 982 -42.73 23.99 13.91
N GLN A 983 -44.03 24.26 13.79
CA GLN A 983 -44.86 24.71 14.92
C GLN A 983 -45.03 23.67 16.04
N TYR A 984 -44.67 22.40 15.81
CA TYR A 984 -44.79 21.31 16.79
C TYR A 984 -43.44 20.88 17.38
N LYS A 985 -42.39 21.69 17.16
CA LYS A 985 -41.04 21.44 17.67
C LYS A 985 -41.00 21.55 19.20
N GLN A 986 -40.36 20.57 19.84
CA GLN A 986 -39.99 20.53 21.25
C GLN A 986 -38.48 20.25 21.34
N GLU A 987 -37.74 21.08 22.09
CA GLU A 987 -36.32 20.85 22.30
C GLU A 987 -36.10 19.92 23.50
N VAL A 988 -35.39 18.81 23.25
CA VAL A 988 -34.97 17.85 24.28
C VAL A 988 -33.45 17.83 24.31
N ARG A 989 -32.84 17.62 25.49
CA ARG A 989 -31.43 17.86 25.87
C ARG A 989 -30.34 17.62 24.79
N GLU A 990 -30.53 16.69 23.84
CA GLU A 990 -29.60 16.43 22.72
C GLU A 990 -30.27 16.21 21.33
N ASN A 991 -31.60 16.17 21.21
CA ASN A 991 -32.33 15.88 19.95
C ASN A 991 -33.53 16.82 19.75
N ILE A 992 -33.98 16.99 18.51
CA ILE A 992 -35.21 17.73 18.22
C ILE A 992 -36.38 16.75 18.13
N LEU A 993 -37.38 16.90 19.00
CA LEU A 993 -38.61 16.12 18.97
C LEU A 993 -39.72 16.97 18.33
N PHE A 994 -40.48 16.42 17.40
CA PHE A 994 -41.70 17.03 16.89
C PHE A 994 -42.89 16.19 17.36
N LYS A 995 -43.71 16.76 18.24
CA LYS A 995 -44.93 16.11 18.75
C LYS A 995 -46.14 16.63 17.99
N VAL A 996 -46.50 15.94 16.91
CA VAL A 996 -47.47 16.43 15.93
C VAL A 996 -48.84 15.78 16.16
N PRO A 997 -49.96 16.53 16.18
CA PRO A 997 -51.30 15.94 16.23
C PRO A 997 -51.55 15.00 15.04
N ALA A 998 -52.08 13.80 15.30
CA ALA A 998 -52.30 12.76 14.28
C ALA A 998 -53.17 13.26 13.11
N ASN A 999 -54.22 14.04 13.41
CA ASN A 999 -55.10 14.61 12.38
C ASN A 999 -54.40 15.70 11.53
N PHE A 1000 -53.46 16.45 12.10
CA PHE A 1000 -52.71 17.46 11.34
C PHE A 1000 -51.81 16.80 10.31
N ILE A 1001 -50.99 15.83 10.75
CA ILE A 1001 -50.02 15.18 9.87
C ILE A 1001 -50.72 14.31 8.81
N TYR A 1002 -51.87 13.70 9.13
CA TYR A 1002 -52.71 12.97 8.18
C TYR A 1002 -53.16 13.85 6.99
N ASN A 1003 -53.49 15.11 7.24
CA ASN A 1003 -53.95 16.05 6.22
C ASN A 1003 -52.81 16.88 5.59
N LEU A 1004 -51.55 16.50 5.84
CA LEU A 1004 -50.40 17.21 5.31
C LEU A 1004 -50.33 17.02 3.78
N ALA A 1005 -50.54 18.10 3.02
CA ALA A 1005 -50.53 18.08 1.57
C ALA A 1005 -49.29 18.80 1.00
N TYR A 1006 -48.73 18.25 -0.06
CA TYR A 1006 -47.64 18.90 -0.80
C TYR A 1006 -48.20 20.00 -1.72
N ASN A 1007 -47.76 21.25 -1.55
CA ASN A 1007 -48.15 22.37 -2.41
C ASN A 1007 -46.91 23.03 -3.07
N PRO A 1008 -46.58 22.69 -4.32
CA PRO A 1008 -45.46 23.28 -5.02
C PRO A 1008 -45.84 24.67 -5.53
N THR A 1009 -45.59 25.74 -4.75
CA THR A 1009 -45.75 27.14 -5.21
C THR A 1009 -44.40 27.78 -5.58
N GLU A 1010 -44.44 28.56 -6.67
CA GLU A 1010 -43.37 29.15 -7.48
C GLU A 1010 -42.01 29.47 -6.82
N THR A 1011 -40.98 28.67 -7.12
CA THR A 1011 -39.68 29.19 -7.61
C THR A 1011 -38.80 28.05 -8.15
N LEU A 1012 -38.64 27.97 -9.47
CA LEU A 1012 -37.62 27.10 -10.12
C LEU A 1012 -36.23 27.77 -10.19
N ASN A 1013 -36.04 28.92 -9.55
CA ASN A 1013 -34.78 29.68 -9.59
C ASN A 1013 -34.25 29.96 -8.18
N LYS A 1014 -33.53 28.99 -7.61
CA LYS A 1014 -32.37 29.15 -6.69
C LYS A 1014 -32.02 27.82 -6.03
N THR A 1015 -31.35 26.93 -6.76
CA THR A 1015 -30.34 25.98 -6.22
C THR A 1015 -29.71 25.18 -7.37
N LYS A 1016 -29.02 25.88 -8.29
CA LYS A 1016 -27.75 25.34 -8.80
C LYS A 1016 -26.68 25.62 -7.75
N GLU A 1017 -26.85 25.08 -6.54
CA GLU A 1017 -25.69 24.90 -5.68
C GLU A 1017 -24.82 23.87 -6.40
N LYS A 1018 -23.63 24.29 -6.84
CA LYS A 1018 -22.55 23.35 -7.13
C LYS A 1018 -22.47 22.44 -5.91
N LEU A 1019 -22.90 21.19 -6.05
CA LEU A 1019 -22.54 20.13 -5.13
C LEU A 1019 -21.02 19.98 -5.24
N THR A 1020 -20.29 20.85 -4.57
CA THR A 1020 -18.90 20.59 -4.19
C THR A 1020 -18.98 19.40 -3.26
N PHE A 1021 -18.67 18.23 -3.79
CA PHE A 1021 -18.35 17.08 -2.96
C PHE A 1021 -17.26 17.53 -1.99
N ASN A 1022 -17.59 17.61 -0.70
CA ASN A 1022 -16.60 17.84 0.34
C ASN A 1022 -15.57 16.72 0.23
N ASN A 1023 -14.36 17.09 -0.18
CA ASN A 1023 -13.18 16.22 -0.19
C ASN A 1023 -12.77 15.90 1.25
N ASN A 1024 -13.52 15.00 1.88
CA ASN A 1024 -13.01 14.22 2.99
C ASN A 1024 -12.20 13.07 2.37
N GLU A 1025 -10.88 13.12 2.57
CA GLU A 1025 -9.88 12.14 2.14
C GLU A 1025 -9.92 11.75 0.64
N LYS A 1026 -8.96 12.28 -0.14
CA LYS A 1026 -8.71 11.79 -1.50
C LYS A 1026 -8.25 10.34 -1.43
N VAL A 1027 -9.16 9.40 -1.70
CA VAL A 1027 -8.83 7.98 -1.82
C VAL A 1027 -8.16 7.78 -3.18
N LEU A 1028 -6.84 7.59 -3.16
CA LEU A 1028 -6.05 7.32 -4.35
C LEU A 1028 -6.41 5.95 -4.94
N ALA A 1029 -6.49 5.84 -6.26
CA ALA A 1029 -6.62 4.58 -6.94
C ALA A 1029 -5.29 3.82 -6.88
N ASN A 1030 -5.34 2.54 -6.49
CA ASN A 1030 -4.18 1.64 -6.46
C ASN A 1030 -3.81 1.12 -7.85
N SER A 1031 -3.78 1.99 -8.88
CA SER A 1031 -3.49 1.63 -10.28
C SER A 1031 -2.20 0.82 -10.39
N HIS A 1032 -1.11 1.29 -9.78
CA HIS A 1032 0.19 0.62 -9.86
C HIS A 1032 0.16 -0.81 -9.29
N LEU A 1033 -0.51 -1.03 -8.17
CA LEU A 1033 -0.61 -2.36 -7.55
C LEU A 1033 -1.39 -3.33 -8.44
N LEU A 1034 -2.53 -2.91 -8.99
CA LEU A 1034 -3.35 -3.77 -9.85
C LEU A 1034 -2.67 -4.05 -11.19
N LEU A 1035 -1.97 -3.07 -11.76
CA LEU A 1035 -1.14 -3.26 -12.95
C LEU A 1035 0.02 -4.22 -12.67
N ASP A 1036 0.68 -4.10 -11.53
CA ASP A 1036 1.74 -5.02 -11.12
C ASP A 1036 1.20 -6.45 -10.96
N ILE A 1037 0.04 -6.62 -10.32
CA ILE A 1037 -0.63 -7.92 -10.20
C ILE A 1037 -0.92 -8.52 -11.57
N ALA A 1038 -1.53 -7.75 -12.47
CA ALA A 1038 -1.89 -8.24 -13.80
C ALA A 1038 -0.68 -8.57 -14.68
N ASN A 1039 0.43 -7.84 -14.52
CA ASN A 1039 1.62 -8.01 -15.35
C ASN A 1039 2.62 -9.04 -14.81
N ASN A 1040 2.77 -9.12 -13.48
CA ASN A 1040 3.87 -9.86 -12.84
C ASN A 1040 3.41 -10.96 -11.87
N PHE A 1041 2.12 -11.05 -11.55
CA PHE A 1041 1.57 -12.02 -10.59
C PHE A 1041 0.31 -12.70 -11.12
N SER A 1042 0.33 -13.06 -12.40
CA SER A 1042 -0.83 -13.62 -13.08
C SER A 1042 -0.78 -15.14 -13.22
N THR A 1043 0.25 -15.80 -12.67
CA THR A 1043 0.23 -17.25 -12.42
C THR A 1043 0.75 -17.61 -11.03
N PRO A 1044 0.37 -18.80 -10.49
CA PRO A 1044 0.91 -19.31 -9.24
C PRO A 1044 2.44 -19.44 -9.21
N GLU A 1045 3.07 -19.76 -10.35
CA GLU A 1045 4.52 -19.92 -10.46
C GLU A 1045 5.24 -18.58 -10.30
N GLU A 1046 4.73 -17.53 -10.93
CA GLU A 1046 5.26 -16.16 -10.80
C GLU A 1046 5.19 -15.70 -9.34
N ILE A 1047 4.05 -15.96 -8.68
CA ILE A 1047 3.82 -15.61 -7.28
C ILE A 1047 4.73 -16.41 -6.36
N LEU A 1048 4.81 -17.73 -6.55
CA LEU A 1048 5.65 -18.61 -5.74
C LEU A 1048 7.13 -18.26 -5.89
N ALA A 1049 7.59 -17.94 -7.11
CA ALA A 1049 8.96 -17.49 -7.37
C ALA A 1049 9.26 -16.17 -6.65
N ALA A 1050 8.32 -15.22 -6.65
CA ALA A 1050 8.48 -13.96 -5.94
C ALA A 1050 8.50 -14.15 -4.41
N ILE A 1051 7.67 -15.05 -3.88
CA ILE A 1051 7.71 -15.46 -2.46
C ILE A 1051 9.08 -16.06 -2.13
N GLN A 1052 9.59 -16.96 -2.96
CA GLN A 1052 10.89 -17.61 -2.76
C GLN A 1052 12.07 -16.65 -2.91
N ALA A 1053 11.93 -15.56 -3.67
CA ALA A 1053 12.95 -14.52 -3.78
C ALA A 1053 13.08 -13.68 -2.49
N GLN A 1054 12.06 -13.67 -1.63
CA GLN A 1054 12.01 -12.91 -0.37
C GLN A 1054 12.59 -13.67 0.85
N LYS A 1055 13.41 -14.70 0.63
CA LYS A 1055 14.02 -15.53 1.70
C LYS A 1055 14.61 -14.68 2.84
N ALA A 1056 14.28 -15.03 4.08
CA ALA A 1056 14.79 -14.39 5.28
C ALA A 1056 16.26 -14.78 5.53
N ILE A 1057 17.00 -13.93 6.24
CA ILE A 1057 18.38 -14.20 6.65
C ILE A 1057 18.35 -15.19 7.82
N ARG A 1058 19.35 -16.06 7.93
CA ARG A 1058 19.55 -16.99 9.06
C ARG A 1058 19.38 -16.24 10.40
N PRO A 1059 18.47 -16.66 11.30
CA PRO A 1059 18.29 -16.00 12.59
C PRO A 1059 19.57 -16.06 13.42
N ASN A 1060 19.78 -15.07 14.31
CA ASN A 1060 21.00 -14.97 15.12
C ASN A 1060 20.99 -16.03 16.23
N ILE A 1061 21.46 -17.23 15.88
CA ILE A 1061 21.64 -18.38 16.77
C ILE A 1061 23.10 -18.51 17.16
N SER A 1062 23.38 -18.98 18.38
CA SER A 1062 24.71 -19.02 18.99
C SER A 1062 25.71 -19.99 18.32
N THR A 1063 25.26 -20.77 17.33
CA THR A 1063 26.09 -21.71 16.56
C THR A 1063 26.85 -21.00 15.43
N GLU A 1064 28.13 -21.32 15.29
CA GLU A 1064 28.97 -20.85 14.18
C GLU A 1064 28.49 -21.41 12.84
N PHE A 1065 28.44 -20.56 11.80
CA PHE A 1065 27.99 -20.96 10.47
C PHE A 1065 29.05 -21.82 9.76
N LEU A 1066 28.70 -23.08 9.48
CA LEU A 1066 29.51 -23.99 8.67
C LEU A 1066 28.71 -24.42 7.44
N ALA A 1067 29.25 -24.21 6.24
CA ALA A 1067 28.55 -24.56 5.01
C ALA A 1067 28.47 -26.09 4.80
N PRO A 1068 27.34 -26.63 4.28
CA PRO A 1068 27.24 -28.03 3.85
C PRO A 1068 28.33 -28.41 2.83
N GLN A 1069 29.06 -29.50 3.07
CA GLN A 1069 30.24 -29.84 2.25
C GLN A 1069 29.97 -31.00 1.29
N SER A 1070 29.33 -32.07 1.77
CA SER A 1070 28.99 -33.24 0.95
C SER A 1070 27.72 -33.04 0.13
N GLU A 1071 27.56 -33.80 -0.95
CA GLU A 1071 26.36 -33.72 -1.81
C GLU A 1071 25.06 -34.05 -1.05
N VAL A 1072 25.10 -35.00 -0.11
CA VAL A 1072 23.94 -35.32 0.75
C VAL A 1072 23.63 -34.15 1.69
N GLU A 1073 24.63 -33.56 2.33
CA GLU A 1073 24.44 -32.38 3.20
C GLU A 1073 23.88 -31.19 2.42
N LYS A 1074 24.41 -30.89 1.23
CA LYS A 1074 23.90 -29.81 0.37
C LYS A 1074 22.44 -30.03 -0.01
N ARG A 1075 22.07 -31.27 -0.33
CA ARG A 1075 20.70 -31.59 -0.73
C ARG A 1075 19.71 -31.53 0.43
N VAL A 1076 20.10 -32.01 1.61
CA VAL A 1076 19.31 -31.83 2.85
C VAL A 1076 19.17 -30.35 3.19
N ALA A 1077 20.27 -29.59 3.11
CA ALA A 1077 20.29 -28.16 3.35
C ALA A 1077 19.36 -27.40 2.39
N GLN A 1078 19.37 -27.75 1.10
CA GLN A 1078 18.48 -27.15 0.11
C GLN A 1078 17.00 -27.34 0.47
N ILE A 1079 16.61 -28.56 0.85
CA ILE A 1079 15.22 -28.85 1.22
C ILE A 1079 14.83 -28.07 2.49
N TRP A 1080 15.75 -27.92 3.46
CA TRP A 1080 15.53 -27.09 4.64
C TRP A 1080 15.43 -25.60 4.31
N LEU A 1081 16.29 -25.07 3.45
CA LEU A 1081 16.28 -23.67 3.01
C LEU A 1081 14.95 -23.31 2.34
N GLU A 1082 14.43 -24.20 1.51
CA GLU A 1082 13.15 -24.05 0.84
C GLU A 1082 11.96 -24.14 1.79
N ALA A 1083 12.01 -25.05 2.78
CA ALA A 1083 10.93 -25.23 3.74
C ALA A 1083 10.90 -24.12 4.81
N LEU A 1084 12.06 -23.68 5.31
CA LEU A 1084 12.20 -22.64 6.33
C LEU A 1084 12.19 -21.22 5.72
N GLY A 1085 12.29 -21.09 4.40
CA GLY A 1085 12.31 -19.79 3.73
C GLY A 1085 13.57 -18.98 4.04
N LEU A 1086 14.71 -19.64 4.24
CA LEU A 1086 15.98 -19.02 4.61
C LEU A 1086 16.94 -18.90 3.41
N LYS A 1087 17.82 -17.88 3.44
CA LYS A 1087 18.89 -17.69 2.44
C LYS A 1087 20.08 -18.63 2.64
N GLU A 1088 20.40 -18.93 3.88
CA GLU A 1088 21.51 -19.79 4.28
C GLU A 1088 21.19 -20.57 5.56
N ILE A 1089 21.71 -21.79 5.67
CA ILE A 1089 21.60 -22.66 6.85
C ILE A 1089 22.96 -23.32 7.05
N GLY A 1090 23.45 -23.27 8.29
CA GLY A 1090 24.66 -23.92 8.74
C GLY A 1090 24.44 -25.41 9.04
N LEU A 1091 25.51 -26.18 8.88
CA LEU A 1091 25.53 -27.64 9.01
C LEU A 1091 25.07 -28.12 10.41
N ASN A 1092 25.41 -27.36 11.44
CA ASN A 1092 25.10 -27.66 12.84
C ASN A 1092 23.91 -26.86 13.39
N ASP A 1093 23.18 -26.17 12.52
CA ASP A 1093 22.02 -25.41 12.95
C ASP A 1093 20.92 -26.35 13.39
N ASN A 1094 20.39 -26.10 14.58
CA ASN A 1094 19.26 -26.85 15.08
C ASN A 1094 17.99 -26.42 14.34
N PHE A 1095 17.27 -27.40 13.82
CA PHE A 1095 16.01 -27.22 13.11
C PHE A 1095 15.03 -26.29 13.83
N PHE A 1096 14.87 -26.47 15.14
CA PHE A 1096 13.88 -25.73 15.94
C PHE A 1096 14.34 -24.31 16.25
N ASP A 1097 15.65 -24.09 16.41
CA ASP A 1097 16.22 -22.75 16.63
C ASP A 1097 16.13 -21.88 15.36
N LEU A 1098 16.05 -22.51 14.19
CA LEU A 1098 15.78 -21.85 12.90
C LEU A 1098 14.29 -21.52 12.67
N GLY A 1099 13.43 -21.72 13.68
CA GLY A 1099 11.98 -21.54 13.56
C GLY A 1099 11.25 -22.76 13.00
N GLY A 1100 11.94 -23.91 12.88
CA GLY A 1100 11.32 -25.18 12.54
C GLY A 1100 10.38 -25.67 13.65
N HIS A 1101 9.30 -26.33 13.25
CA HIS A 1101 8.35 -26.96 14.16
C HIS A 1101 7.87 -28.29 13.58
N SER A 1102 7.14 -29.09 14.36
CA SER A 1102 6.76 -30.47 14.00
C SER A 1102 6.11 -30.59 12.62
N PHE A 1103 5.33 -29.58 12.21
CA PHE A 1103 4.76 -29.51 10.86
C PHE A 1103 5.81 -29.38 9.76
N LEU A 1104 6.77 -28.46 9.88
CA LEU A 1104 7.87 -28.32 8.92
C LEU A 1104 8.74 -29.59 8.89
N ALA A 1105 8.94 -30.24 10.04
CA ALA A 1105 9.65 -31.51 10.11
C ALA A 1105 8.96 -32.60 9.29
N ALA A 1106 7.62 -32.71 9.38
CA ALA A 1106 6.85 -33.68 8.60
C ALA A 1106 6.97 -33.43 7.08
N GLN A 1107 6.89 -32.16 6.66
CA GLN A 1107 7.01 -31.79 5.25
C GLN A 1107 8.42 -32.10 4.70
N ILE A 1108 9.45 -31.75 5.44
CA ILE A 1108 10.84 -32.02 5.05
C ILE A 1108 11.12 -33.52 5.06
N ALA A 1109 10.62 -34.27 6.06
CA ALA A 1109 10.75 -35.74 6.11
C ALA A 1109 10.16 -36.40 4.85
N SER A 1110 8.97 -35.96 4.42
CA SER A 1110 8.33 -36.44 3.18
C SER A 1110 9.20 -36.13 1.94
N ARG A 1111 9.67 -34.88 1.80
CA ARG A 1111 10.54 -34.45 0.68
C ARG A 1111 11.87 -35.20 0.65
N LEU A 1112 12.52 -35.38 1.80
CA LEU A 1112 13.73 -36.17 1.93
C LEU A 1112 13.48 -37.63 1.55
N SER A 1113 12.36 -38.19 1.97
CA SER A 1113 12.01 -39.58 1.63
C SER A 1113 11.84 -39.78 0.13
N LYS A 1114 11.23 -38.80 -0.55
CA LYS A 1114 11.07 -38.79 -2.01
C LYS A 1114 12.40 -38.60 -2.73
N GLU A 1115 13.23 -37.67 -2.26
CA GLU A 1115 14.52 -37.33 -2.87
C GLU A 1115 15.51 -38.50 -2.81
N PHE A 1116 15.58 -39.19 -1.68
CA PHE A 1116 16.54 -40.26 -1.45
C PHE A 1116 15.96 -41.68 -1.57
N ASN A 1117 14.66 -41.80 -1.90
CA ASN A 1117 13.95 -43.05 -2.14
C ASN A 1117 13.99 -44.07 -0.97
N PHE A 1118 13.91 -43.58 0.27
CA PHE A 1118 13.70 -44.39 1.48
C PHE A 1118 12.96 -43.57 2.55
N GLU A 1119 12.30 -44.24 3.50
CA GLU A 1119 11.49 -43.55 4.52
C GLU A 1119 12.35 -42.86 5.60
N VAL A 1120 12.23 -41.54 5.68
CA VAL A 1120 12.81 -40.71 6.76
C VAL A 1120 11.71 -40.46 7.80
N PRO A 1121 11.76 -41.09 9.00
CA PRO A 1121 10.73 -40.89 10.01
C PRO A 1121 10.83 -39.48 10.63
N ILE A 1122 9.69 -38.87 10.94
CA ILE A 1122 9.63 -37.54 11.57
C ILE A 1122 10.41 -37.47 12.91
N LEU A 1123 10.46 -38.59 13.65
CA LEU A 1123 11.23 -38.73 14.89
C LEU A 1123 12.72 -38.37 14.71
N ALA A 1124 13.27 -38.56 13.50
CA ALA A 1124 14.65 -38.22 13.21
C ALA A 1124 14.95 -36.72 13.40
N PHE A 1125 13.96 -35.82 13.25
CA PHE A 1125 14.15 -34.39 13.47
C PHE A 1125 14.30 -34.04 14.96
N PHE A 1126 13.80 -34.89 15.87
CA PHE A 1126 13.92 -34.68 17.31
C PHE A 1126 15.20 -35.34 17.86
N GLU A 1127 15.57 -36.50 17.33
CA GLU A 1127 16.78 -37.22 17.74
C GLU A 1127 18.06 -36.66 17.10
N LYS A 1128 17.92 -36.12 15.88
CA LYS A 1128 19.02 -35.66 15.02
C LYS A 1128 18.67 -34.30 14.41
N PRO A 1129 18.56 -33.23 15.20
CA PRO A 1129 17.96 -31.95 14.78
C PRO A 1129 18.87 -31.08 13.89
N THR A 1130 19.95 -31.60 13.31
CA THR A 1130 20.88 -30.82 12.48
C THR A 1130 21.09 -31.45 11.11
N ILE A 1131 21.53 -30.67 10.12
CA ILE A 1131 21.85 -31.15 8.78
C ILE A 1131 22.95 -32.22 8.83
N ALA A 1132 24.03 -32.00 9.60
CA ALA A 1132 25.09 -33.01 9.79
C ALA A 1132 24.53 -34.36 10.26
N THR A 1133 23.68 -34.34 11.28
CA THR A 1133 23.16 -35.56 11.89
C THR A 1133 22.14 -36.29 11.00
N LEU A 1134 21.31 -35.54 10.27
CA LEU A 1134 20.38 -36.12 9.30
C LEU A 1134 21.13 -36.66 8.08
N ALA A 1135 22.00 -35.88 7.46
CA ALA A 1135 22.80 -36.32 6.31
C ALA A 1135 23.59 -37.60 6.63
N LYS A 1136 24.13 -37.71 7.86
CA LYS A 1136 24.78 -38.93 8.32
C LYS A 1136 23.83 -40.15 8.41
N LEU A 1137 22.61 -39.98 8.91
CA LEU A 1137 21.58 -41.04 8.93
C LEU A 1137 21.27 -41.50 7.50
N ILE A 1138 21.07 -40.53 6.60
CA ILE A 1138 20.78 -40.77 5.19
C ILE A 1138 21.93 -41.54 4.52
N SER A 1139 23.17 -41.07 4.66
CA SER A 1139 24.35 -41.73 4.08
C SER A 1139 24.61 -43.12 4.66
N GLN A 1140 24.34 -43.36 5.95
CA GLN A 1140 24.47 -44.69 6.56
C GLN A 1140 23.46 -45.69 6.01
N GLN A 1141 22.21 -45.27 5.77
CA GLN A 1141 21.20 -46.12 5.14
C GLN A 1141 21.50 -46.36 3.65
N SER A 1142 21.95 -45.34 2.90
CA SER A 1142 22.40 -45.51 1.51
C SER A 1142 23.60 -46.44 1.39
N ASN A 1143 24.56 -46.40 2.34
CA ASN A 1143 25.69 -47.32 2.39
C ASN A 1143 25.27 -48.75 2.77
N ASN A 1144 24.28 -48.92 3.66
CA ASN A 1144 23.73 -50.25 3.99
C ASN A 1144 22.94 -50.88 2.83
N LEU A 1145 22.33 -50.06 1.96
CA LEU A 1145 21.71 -50.53 0.71
C LEU A 1145 22.76 -50.93 -0.35
N ASN A 1146 23.93 -50.27 -0.36
CA ASN A 1146 25.05 -50.55 -1.26
C ASN A 1146 26.04 -51.63 -0.73
N GLN A 1147 25.98 -51.99 0.57
CA GLN A 1147 26.82 -53.02 1.21
C GLN A 1147 26.06 -54.31 1.55
N LYS A 1148 25.06 -54.70 0.75
CA LYS A 1148 24.74 -56.13 0.66
C LYS A 1148 25.83 -56.82 -0.19
N PRO A 1149 26.56 -57.82 0.35
CA PRO A 1149 27.47 -58.61 -0.45
C PRO A 1149 26.72 -59.28 -1.60
N GLN A 1150 27.34 -59.31 -2.78
CA GLN A 1150 27.10 -60.35 -3.78
C GLN A 1150 27.35 -61.72 -3.11
N ALA A 1151 26.30 -62.32 -2.55
CA ALA A 1151 26.25 -63.72 -2.23
C ALA A 1151 25.62 -64.45 -3.42
N LYS A 1152 26.51 -65.01 -4.25
CA LYS A 1152 26.41 -66.24 -5.08
C LYS A 1152 25.04 -66.62 -5.66
N ASP A 1153 25.10 -66.89 -6.96
CA ASP A 1153 24.27 -67.87 -7.67
C ASP A 1153 23.90 -69.09 -6.79
N SER A 1154 22.74 -69.09 -6.14
CA SER A 1154 22.07 -70.32 -5.67
C SER A 1154 20.60 -70.14 -5.25
N TYR A 1155 19.77 -69.36 -5.95
CA TYR A 1155 18.32 -69.32 -5.66
C TYR A 1155 17.41 -69.35 -6.91
N LEU A 1156 17.93 -69.84 -8.04
CA LEU A 1156 17.08 -70.33 -9.13
C LEU A 1156 16.53 -71.76 -8.87
N ASP A 1157 17.09 -72.52 -7.92
CA ASP A 1157 16.65 -73.90 -7.64
C ASP A 1157 15.51 -74.02 -6.60
N GLU A 1158 15.40 -73.12 -5.62
CA GLU A 1158 14.30 -73.19 -4.62
C GLU A 1158 12.98 -72.57 -5.11
N SER A 1159 13.04 -71.59 -6.01
CA SER A 1159 11.86 -70.99 -6.63
C SER A 1159 11.23 -71.93 -7.67
N ILE A 1160 12.04 -72.69 -8.40
CA ILE A 1160 11.58 -73.79 -9.27
C ILE A 1160 11.08 -74.98 -8.43
N ALA A 1161 11.71 -75.32 -7.30
CA ALA A 1161 11.24 -76.36 -6.39
C ALA A 1161 9.92 -76.00 -5.66
N MET A 1162 9.71 -74.73 -5.28
CA MET A 1162 8.45 -74.25 -4.68
C MET A 1162 7.33 -74.08 -5.72
N ALA A 1163 7.66 -73.64 -6.95
CA ALA A 1163 6.69 -73.59 -8.05
C ALA A 1163 6.23 -75.00 -8.48
N ASN A 1164 7.14 -75.99 -8.50
CA ASN A 1164 6.81 -77.39 -8.74
C ASN A 1164 6.05 -78.05 -7.57
N ARG A 1165 6.34 -77.68 -6.31
CA ARG A 1165 5.54 -78.10 -5.13
C ARG A 1165 4.13 -77.49 -5.13
N ARG A 1166 3.95 -76.25 -5.61
CA ARG A 1166 2.62 -75.62 -5.76
C ARG A 1166 1.83 -76.17 -6.95
N LYS A 1167 2.48 -76.50 -8.08
CA LYS A 1167 1.83 -77.23 -9.20
C LYS A 1167 1.41 -78.66 -8.81
N ASN A 1168 2.17 -79.36 -7.98
CA ASN A 1168 1.79 -80.68 -7.47
C ASN A 1168 0.71 -80.63 -6.37
N LYS A 1169 0.67 -79.59 -5.53
CA LYS A 1169 -0.44 -79.37 -4.57
C LYS A 1169 -1.78 -79.02 -5.23
N LEU A 1170 -1.76 -78.41 -6.42
CA LEU A 1170 -2.97 -78.14 -7.23
C LEU A 1170 -3.44 -79.35 -8.06
N LYS A 1171 -2.58 -80.32 -8.35
CA LYS A 1171 -3.03 -81.61 -8.91
C LYS A 1171 -3.61 -82.56 -7.85
N GLN A 1172 -3.21 -82.46 -6.58
CA GLN A 1172 -3.68 -83.34 -5.50
C GLN A 1172 -4.91 -82.85 -4.72
N ARG A 1173 -5.47 -81.67 -5.03
CA ARG A 1173 -6.79 -81.25 -4.51
C ARG A 1173 -7.96 -81.51 -5.47
N ASN A 1174 -7.71 -82.17 -6.60
CA ASN A 1174 -8.74 -82.69 -7.51
C ASN A 1174 -8.86 -84.23 -7.46
N PHE A 1175 -8.49 -84.87 -6.36
CA PHE A 1175 -8.91 -86.23 -6.02
C PHE A 1175 -9.01 -86.40 -4.50
N GLN A 1176 -9.96 -85.69 -3.88
CA GLN A 1176 -10.92 -86.19 -2.90
C GLN A 1176 -11.96 -85.12 -2.59
#